data_AF-A0AAV0EQQ2-F1
#
_entry.id   AF-A0AAV0EQQ2-F1
#
_cell.length_a   1.000
_cell.length_b   1.000
_cell.length_c   1.000
_cell.angle_alpha   90.00
_cell.angle_beta   90.00
_cell.angle_gamma   90.00
#
_symmetry.space_group_name_H-M   'P 1'
#
loop_
_entity.id
_entity.type
_entity.pdbx_description
1 polymer ?
#
loop_
_entity_poly.entity_id
_entity_poly.type
_entity_poly.pdbx_seq_one_letter_code
_entity_poly.pdbx_strand_id
1 'polypeptide(L)'
;MYLDQLGFVRGVKFGVRKRLRTPSAKVFEAVASYIDVKEYSRKSRTHVNKLETSENITLCKKVSKSAVAKSEQPNLTRRNQINEQNPESGTNINPKGASVTTTRLINRIWGEYYSNFVSRESKRDNGPATRKRKACRDKTEGEKDVKISKQKKYGSDDMWMPYCPFRKKRSGCRRKTRWDGEAIGVTSNGSALYEGVFISGSLVSIGSVVLVEKTHLNRDSSICFVEYMFEASNERKIVHGRVMVGGFETVLGNNANKRELCLTNDCIDFEPSEVIESLVVKMKQTPWGYQHRKDNEDNDIDERERAEERRMKGLATEYFCRTLYCPEKGAFFSLKTGLMGLGSGYCHSCNARVSHEKNDFTVCTSMKSFTYQGVQYNVLDFLYLSPQYLMENQEGKKTVLNGQHQKPKAYVVCQLLGLEVSCSLKQSSPESVKIKVQRFFRPEDISAQNAYVSDIQEIYYSKKIESVPVMAVEGRCEVRKKEDFEFMDSPYIYEHTFFCQFIYDVENQSLELLPSHFKLSSSKGSLGQKAAGRKTKKKQMITKGGSAKTTNGGKEKAAINALTTLDIFAGCGGLSEGLEKSGVSVTKWAIESEETAAESFKLNHPDAITIVNDCNMVLRDIMMANGDANDCIPTSEVHSLASKHDNKEIKHMPRPGEVDLIIGGPPCQGFSLLNRHNKSSTSDVRRTMILSLLSFVDYFRPRFLLIENVRNLVCFDKMKPFQLTIASLLEMGYQVRFGVLEAGFYGVAQSRRRVFIWAASPEETLPEWPEPMHVFPGPDLRIKLDLNGDSYYTAVCSTKAGAPFRCLTVRDTIGDLPALANGDSATTMEYKGNPVSWFQKRVRRNMTVLTDHVSRKLSELNLIHCYYLPTGADWRDLPKKKVELSSGKFVDLKPQWLLKMQSKGSHSKGVLGRLEWEKNFPTAITCPQPRGKVGRWFHPAQDRLISVREYARAQGFPDSYKFAGTIRNKYQQVGNAVPPPLAFALGRMLREAIGANP
;
A
#
# COMPACT_ATOMS: atom_id res chain seq x y z
N MET A 1 -9.70 -54.32 24.87
CA MET A 1 -11.03 -54.93 25.05
C MET A 1 -11.75 -54.90 23.71
N TYR A 2 -12.00 -56.09 23.17
CA TYR A 2 -12.95 -56.53 22.11
C TYR A 2 -12.98 -55.75 20.77
N LEU A 3 -12.51 -56.28 19.63
CA LEU A 3 -12.86 -57.48 18.83
C LEU A 3 -14.21 -57.42 18.08
N ASP A 4 -14.08 -57.71 16.78
CA ASP A 4 -14.97 -58.41 15.83
C ASP A 4 -16.28 -57.77 15.32
N GLN A 5 -16.36 -57.61 13.99
CA GLN A 5 -17.01 -58.63 13.15
C GLN A 5 -16.68 -58.48 11.65
N LEU A 6 -16.36 -59.62 11.03
CA LEU A 6 -16.00 -59.88 9.64
C LEU A 6 -17.07 -60.79 8.98
N GLY A 7 -17.17 -60.72 7.65
CA GLY A 7 -17.48 -61.87 6.79
C GLY A 7 -18.10 -61.49 5.44
N PHE A 8 -17.84 -62.15 4.31
CA PHE A 8 -16.97 -63.27 3.96
C PHE A 8 -16.94 -63.38 2.39
N VAL A 9 -15.75 -63.56 1.79
CA VAL A 9 -15.38 -64.50 0.67
C VAL A 9 -16.02 -64.33 -0.74
N ARG A 10 -15.31 -64.35 -1.90
CA ARG A 10 -14.38 -65.33 -2.55
C ARG A 10 -13.71 -64.64 -3.78
N GLY A 11 -12.38 -64.64 -3.97
CA GLY A 11 -11.59 -65.56 -4.83
C GLY A 11 -11.98 -65.53 -6.32
N VAL A 12 -11.14 -65.10 -7.29
CA VAL A 12 -10.28 -65.95 -8.16
C VAL A 12 -9.13 -65.12 -8.82
N LYS A 13 -8.00 -65.81 -9.06
CA LYS A 13 -6.66 -65.38 -9.50
C LYS A 13 -6.44 -65.24 -11.04
N PHE A 14 -5.51 -64.31 -11.38
CA PHE A 14 -4.38 -64.33 -12.35
C PHE A 14 -4.46 -64.78 -13.83
N GLY A 15 -3.78 -63.98 -14.69
CA GLY A 15 -3.12 -64.33 -15.96
C GLY A 15 -3.12 -63.16 -16.97
N VAL A 16 -2.12 -62.26 -17.08
CA VAL A 16 -0.75 -62.32 -17.65
C VAL A 16 -0.66 -62.47 -19.20
N ARG A 17 -0.07 -61.44 -19.84
CA ARG A 17 0.67 -61.38 -21.15
C ARG A 17 -0.17 -61.50 -22.46
N LYS A 18 0.18 -60.91 -23.62
CA LYS A 18 1.15 -59.89 -24.12
C LYS A 18 0.81 -59.68 -25.62
N ARG A 19 1.03 -58.46 -26.13
CA ARG A 19 1.56 -58.07 -27.47
C ARG A 19 0.76 -58.29 -28.79
N LEU A 20 0.62 -57.14 -29.48
CA LEU A 20 0.97 -56.81 -30.88
C LEU A 20 0.20 -57.47 -32.04
N ARG A 21 -0.41 -56.63 -32.90
CA ARG A 21 0.01 -56.39 -34.31
C ARG A 21 -0.97 -55.43 -35.04
N THR A 22 -0.42 -54.39 -35.66
CA THR A 22 -0.91 -53.72 -36.89
C THR A 22 -0.57 -54.59 -38.12
N PRO A 23 -1.20 -54.45 -39.31
CA PRO A 23 -0.84 -53.40 -40.31
C PRO A 23 -2.03 -52.91 -41.20
N SER A 24 -2.11 -51.62 -41.55
CA SER A 24 -1.78 -50.96 -42.84
C SER A 24 -2.64 -51.30 -44.09
N ALA A 25 -3.20 -50.28 -44.76
CA ALA A 25 -3.17 -50.11 -46.23
C ALA A 25 -3.55 -48.66 -46.63
N LYS A 26 -2.75 -48.09 -47.55
CA LYS A 26 -2.86 -46.79 -48.24
C LYS A 26 -3.50 -46.98 -49.63
N VAL A 27 -3.93 -45.88 -50.30
CA VAL A 27 -3.74 -45.49 -51.74
C VAL A 27 -4.51 -44.14 -51.95
N PHE A 28 -3.82 -42.97 -52.07
CA PHE A 28 -3.40 -42.17 -53.27
C PHE A 28 -4.55 -41.45 -54.04
N GLU A 29 -4.67 -40.10 -54.00
CA GLU A 29 -4.17 -39.06 -54.97
C GLU A 29 -5.02 -38.94 -56.26
N ALA A 30 -5.20 -37.83 -57.00
CA ALA A 30 -4.90 -36.39 -56.92
C ALA A 30 -5.48 -35.69 -58.20
N VAL A 31 -5.94 -34.43 -58.05
CA VAL A 31 -5.72 -33.20 -58.88
C VAL A 31 -6.03 -33.14 -60.40
N ALA A 32 -6.55 -31.94 -60.80
CA ALA A 32 -6.45 -31.19 -62.08
C ALA A 32 -7.82 -30.96 -62.78
N SER A 33 -8.21 -29.85 -63.42
CA SER A 33 -7.67 -28.48 -63.64
C SER A 33 -8.61 -27.71 -64.61
N TYR A 34 -8.67 -26.36 -64.50
CA TYR A 34 -8.68 -25.33 -65.58
C TYR A 34 -9.95 -24.78 -66.32
N ILE A 35 -10.04 -23.42 -66.38
CA ILE A 35 -10.39 -22.47 -67.51
C ILE A 35 -11.90 -22.32 -67.92
N ASP A 36 -12.57 -21.18 -68.21
CA ASP A 36 -12.24 -19.73 -68.41
C ASP A 36 -13.48 -18.78 -68.62
N VAL A 37 -13.20 -17.45 -68.62
CA VAL A 37 -13.82 -16.19 -69.19
C VAL A 37 -15.34 -15.85 -69.20
N LYS A 38 -15.74 -14.66 -68.63
CA LYS A 38 -16.22 -13.40 -69.34
C LYS A 38 -16.95 -12.32 -68.49
N GLU A 39 -16.27 -11.16 -68.39
CA GLU A 39 -16.62 -9.77 -68.78
C GLU A 39 -17.63 -8.81 -68.05
N TYR A 40 -17.05 -7.64 -67.68
CA TYR A 40 -17.46 -6.21 -67.82
C TYR A 40 -18.69 -5.58 -67.10
N SER A 41 -18.46 -4.57 -66.23
CA SER A 41 -18.45 -3.12 -66.60
C SER A 41 -18.41 -2.11 -65.40
N ARG A 42 -17.40 -1.24 -65.47
CA ARG A 42 -17.05 0.13 -64.99
C ARG A 42 -18.02 1.11 -64.22
N LYS A 43 -17.39 1.82 -63.24
CA LYS A 43 -17.24 3.31 -62.98
C LYS A 43 -18.51 4.15 -62.67
N SER A 44 -18.55 5.27 -61.90
CA SER A 44 -17.60 6.14 -61.15
C SER A 44 -18.37 7.32 -60.48
N ARG A 45 -17.84 7.83 -59.34
CA ARG A 45 -17.77 9.22 -58.81
C ARG A 45 -18.87 10.28 -59.12
N THR A 46 -19.28 11.07 -58.12
CA THR A 46 -18.85 12.48 -57.87
C THR A 46 -19.53 13.15 -56.65
N HIS A 47 -18.86 14.21 -56.15
CA HIS A 47 -19.12 15.09 -55.00
C HIS A 47 -20.22 16.14 -55.22
N VAL A 48 -20.72 16.80 -54.15
CA VAL A 48 -20.46 18.22 -53.76
C VAL A 48 -21.48 18.75 -52.73
N ASN A 49 -20.97 19.61 -51.84
CA ASN A 49 -21.53 20.37 -50.70
C ASN A 49 -22.68 21.38 -51.01
N LYS A 50 -23.45 21.81 -49.99
CA LYS A 50 -23.37 23.13 -49.29
C LYS A 50 -24.69 23.57 -48.57
N LEU A 51 -24.52 24.13 -47.34
CA LEU A 51 -25.17 25.32 -46.71
C LEU A 51 -26.70 25.36 -46.49
N GLU A 52 -27.33 26.09 -45.55
CA GLU A 52 -27.05 26.76 -44.26
C GLU A 52 -28.38 27.48 -43.87
N THR A 53 -28.55 27.91 -42.60
CA THR A 53 -29.53 28.91 -42.05
C THR A 53 -31.03 28.54 -41.96
N SER A 54 -31.88 29.05 -41.05
CA SER A 54 -31.84 29.69 -39.71
C SER A 54 -33.29 30.04 -39.31
N GLU A 55 -33.65 29.96 -38.01
CA GLU A 55 -34.62 30.83 -37.28
C GLU A 55 -36.14 30.79 -37.66
N ASN A 56 -37.17 31.09 -36.82
CA ASN A 56 -37.40 31.37 -35.39
C ASN A 56 -38.95 31.40 -35.14
N ILE A 57 -39.38 31.55 -33.87
CA ILE A 57 -40.62 32.23 -33.38
C ILE A 57 -41.94 31.44 -33.08
N THR A 58 -42.16 31.16 -31.78
CA THR A 58 -43.14 31.83 -30.85
C THR A 58 -44.56 31.25 -30.54
N LEU A 59 -44.76 31.08 -29.21
CA LEU A 59 -45.91 31.41 -28.33
C LEU A 59 -47.12 30.45 -28.06
N CYS A 60 -47.15 30.00 -26.79
CA CYS A 60 -48.18 30.21 -25.75
C CYS A 60 -49.52 29.42 -25.62
N LYS A 61 -49.77 29.11 -24.32
CA LYS A 61 -51.04 29.07 -23.54
C LYS A 61 -51.90 27.81 -23.68
N LYS A 62 -52.58 27.29 -22.65
CA LYS A 62 -52.60 27.35 -21.15
C LYS A 62 -53.82 26.49 -20.73
N VAL A 63 -53.75 25.79 -19.58
CA VAL A 63 -54.86 25.56 -18.59
C VAL A 63 -55.95 24.53 -19.03
N SER A 64 -56.59 23.63 -18.24
CA SER A 64 -56.81 23.36 -16.80
C SER A 64 -57.46 21.96 -16.59
N LYS A 65 -57.22 21.36 -15.39
CA LYS A 65 -58.14 20.68 -14.39
C LYS A 65 -59.33 19.81 -14.86
N SER A 66 -59.84 18.75 -14.20
CA SER A 66 -59.64 18.01 -12.93
C SER A 66 -60.75 16.91 -12.79
N ALA A 67 -60.56 15.92 -11.91
CA ALA A 67 -61.58 15.10 -11.16
C ALA A 67 -62.35 13.98 -11.93
N VAL A 68 -62.81 12.81 -11.39
CA VAL A 68 -62.83 12.13 -10.07
C VAL A 68 -63.35 10.66 -10.26
N ALA A 69 -62.80 9.70 -9.49
CA ALA A 69 -63.31 8.44 -8.86
C ALA A 69 -64.12 7.29 -9.55
N LYS A 70 -63.63 6.06 -9.23
CA LYS A 70 -64.26 4.80 -8.71
C LYS A 70 -64.78 3.64 -9.63
N SER A 71 -64.05 2.52 -9.48
CA SER A 71 -64.43 1.11 -9.15
C SER A 71 -64.96 0.07 -10.17
N GLU A 72 -64.42 -1.15 -9.98
CA GLU A 72 -64.89 -2.52 -10.34
C GLU A 72 -64.30 -3.25 -11.58
N GLN A 73 -63.86 -4.50 -11.34
CA GLN A 73 -63.35 -5.56 -12.25
C GLN A 73 -64.42 -6.69 -12.32
N PRO A 74 -64.48 -7.65 -13.32
CA PRO A 74 -63.32 -8.42 -13.82
C PRO A 74 -63.36 -9.06 -15.27
N ASN A 75 -62.17 -9.54 -15.68
CA ASN A 75 -61.81 -10.71 -16.53
C ASN A 75 -61.94 -10.77 -18.09
N LEU A 76 -60.87 -11.37 -18.66
CA LEU A 76 -60.69 -12.16 -19.91
C LEU A 76 -59.98 -11.54 -21.16
N THR A 77 -58.69 -11.90 -21.27
CA THR A 77 -57.89 -12.41 -22.42
C THR A 77 -57.69 -11.67 -23.77
N ARG A 78 -56.37 -11.57 -24.08
CA ARG A 78 -55.61 -11.66 -25.38
C ARG A 78 -55.23 -10.38 -26.16
N ARG A 79 -53.92 -10.06 -26.04
CA ARG A 79 -52.92 -9.66 -27.07
C ARG A 79 -53.33 -8.63 -28.15
N ASN A 80 -52.81 -7.40 -28.03
CA ASN A 80 -51.71 -6.86 -28.86
C ASN A 80 -51.33 -5.42 -28.43
N GLN A 81 -50.06 -5.07 -28.60
CA GLN A 81 -49.51 -3.73 -28.91
C GLN A 81 -49.78 -2.48 -28.02
N ILE A 82 -48.64 -1.88 -27.60
CA ILE A 82 -48.34 -0.45 -27.40
C ILE A 82 -48.64 0.20 -26.02
N ASN A 83 -47.54 0.70 -25.43
CA ASN A 83 -47.30 1.83 -24.53
C ASN A 83 -48.18 2.19 -23.30
N GLU A 84 -47.42 2.58 -22.26
CA GLU A 84 -47.66 3.69 -21.32
C GLU A 84 -48.81 3.56 -20.30
N GLN A 85 -48.46 3.42 -19.01
CA GLN A 85 -48.31 4.56 -18.08
C GLN A 85 -47.86 4.08 -16.69
N ASN A 86 -46.67 4.54 -16.29
CA ASN A 86 -46.33 4.83 -14.90
C ASN A 86 -47.31 5.88 -14.35
N PRO A 87 -47.57 5.90 -13.04
CA PRO A 87 -47.79 7.15 -12.34
C PRO A 87 -46.56 7.50 -11.49
N GLU A 88 -45.93 8.58 -11.92
CA GLU A 88 -45.46 9.69 -11.08
C GLU A 88 -44.24 9.44 -10.18
N SER A 89 -43.10 9.34 -10.87
CA SER A 89 -42.05 10.37 -10.82
C SER A 89 -42.04 11.32 -9.61
N GLY A 90 -41.50 10.86 -8.49
CA GLY A 90 -40.50 11.68 -7.80
C GLY A 90 -39.34 11.89 -8.76
N THR A 91 -39.07 13.15 -9.12
CA THR A 91 -38.05 13.57 -10.07
C THR A 91 -36.75 12.80 -9.89
N ASN A 92 -36.46 11.89 -10.83
CA ASN A 92 -35.14 11.28 -10.99
C ASN A 92 -34.16 12.41 -11.32
N ILE A 93 -33.46 12.90 -10.30
CA ILE A 93 -32.29 13.75 -10.47
C ILE A 93 -31.25 12.88 -11.19
N ASN A 94 -31.05 13.16 -12.48
CA ASN A 94 -29.88 12.73 -13.22
C ASN A 94 -28.62 13.01 -12.37
N PRO A 95 -27.71 12.05 -12.12
CA PRO A 95 -26.46 12.34 -11.44
C PRO A 95 -25.53 13.06 -12.44
N LYS A 96 -25.72 14.38 -12.56
CA LYS A 96 -24.81 15.30 -13.24
C LYS A 96 -23.98 16.01 -12.16
N GLY A 97 -22.65 15.81 -12.22
CA GLY A 97 -21.63 16.64 -11.57
C GLY A 97 -21.36 16.33 -10.09
N ALA A 98 -20.12 16.03 -9.72
CA ALA A 98 -19.68 16.10 -8.33
C ALA A 98 -19.06 17.49 -8.11
N SER A 99 -19.50 18.15 -7.05
CA SER A 99 -19.25 19.55 -6.69
C SER A 99 -18.21 19.58 -5.54
N VAL A 100 -17.17 20.42 -5.65
CA VAL A 100 -16.03 20.43 -4.69
C VAL A 100 -15.99 21.75 -3.94
N THR A 101 -15.66 21.72 -2.65
CA THR A 101 -15.31 22.89 -1.82
C THR A 101 -13.82 22.89 -1.56
N THR A 102 -13.13 23.98 -1.86
CA THR A 102 -11.67 24.10 -1.69
C THR A 102 -11.26 25.32 -0.90
N THR A 103 -10.12 25.25 -0.20
CA THR A 103 -9.41 26.44 0.28
C THR A 103 -8.74 27.19 -0.88
N ARG A 104 -8.35 28.45 -0.68
CA ARG A 104 -7.62 29.23 -1.70
C ARG A 104 -6.34 28.53 -2.16
N LEU A 105 -5.52 28.05 -1.21
CA LEU A 105 -4.26 27.36 -1.50
C LEU A 105 -4.47 26.14 -2.41
N ILE A 106 -5.40 25.25 -2.06
CA ILE A 106 -5.66 24.03 -2.85
C ILE A 106 -6.18 24.38 -4.24
N ASN A 107 -7.09 25.36 -4.34
CA ASN A 107 -7.61 25.81 -5.62
C ASN A 107 -6.49 26.40 -6.51
N ARG A 108 -5.56 27.15 -5.94
CA ARG A 108 -4.40 27.72 -6.65
C ARG A 108 -3.49 26.63 -7.21
N ILE A 109 -3.01 25.72 -6.35
CA ILE A 109 -2.04 24.66 -6.74
C ILE A 109 -2.60 23.82 -7.90
N TRP A 110 -3.85 23.36 -7.75
CA TRP A 110 -4.46 22.52 -8.77
C TRP A 110 -4.91 23.34 -9.98
N GLY A 111 -5.35 24.59 -9.79
CA GLY A 111 -5.72 25.52 -10.85
C GLY A 111 -4.55 25.87 -11.78
N GLU A 112 -3.38 26.22 -11.22
CA GLU A 112 -2.14 26.50 -11.96
C GLU A 112 -1.74 25.31 -12.83
N TYR A 113 -1.80 24.10 -12.27
CA TYR A 113 -1.46 22.88 -12.99
C TYR A 113 -2.33 22.66 -14.23
N TYR A 114 -3.66 22.80 -14.12
CA TYR A 114 -4.55 22.59 -15.27
C TYR A 114 -4.49 23.72 -16.30
N SER A 115 -4.30 24.96 -15.87
CA SER A 115 -4.12 26.10 -16.79
C SER A 115 -2.85 25.94 -17.65
N ASN A 116 -1.75 25.47 -17.04
CA ASN A 116 -0.51 25.14 -17.74
C ASN A 116 -0.63 23.91 -18.66
N PHE A 117 -1.59 23.01 -18.39
CA PHE A 117 -1.85 21.84 -19.22
C PHE A 117 -2.65 22.17 -20.49
N VAL A 118 -3.70 22.99 -20.35
CA VAL A 118 -4.56 23.41 -21.50
C VAL A 118 -3.78 24.21 -22.53
N SER A 119 -2.84 25.07 -22.09
CA SER A 119 -1.98 25.86 -22.98
C SER A 119 -0.94 25.03 -23.75
N ARG A 120 -0.62 23.81 -23.27
CA ARG A 120 0.32 22.88 -23.94
C ARG A 120 -0.37 21.96 -24.95
N GLU A 121 -1.64 21.61 -24.78
CA GLU A 121 -2.40 20.83 -25.78
C GLU A 121 -2.82 21.69 -26.98
N SER A 122 -3.15 22.98 -26.78
CA SER A 122 -3.52 23.87 -27.89
C SER A 122 -2.38 24.12 -28.90
N LYS A 123 -1.13 23.85 -28.53
CA LYS A 123 0.04 23.95 -29.42
C LYS A 123 0.40 22.64 -30.15
N ARG A 124 -0.31 21.53 -29.91
CA ARG A 124 0.07 20.20 -30.44
C ARG A 124 -0.96 19.48 -31.31
N ASP A 125 -2.17 20.01 -31.51
CA ASP A 125 -3.17 19.38 -32.37
C ASP A 125 -3.36 20.14 -33.71
N ASN A 126 -2.54 19.77 -34.70
CA ASN A 126 -2.88 19.85 -36.12
C ASN A 126 -2.40 18.56 -36.80
N GLY A 127 -3.16 17.47 -36.65
CA GLY A 127 -2.96 16.22 -37.37
C GLY A 127 -3.77 15.04 -36.79
N PRO A 128 -4.42 14.20 -37.62
CA PRO A 128 -5.28 13.13 -37.13
C PRO A 128 -4.43 11.95 -36.64
N ALA A 129 -4.24 11.82 -35.33
CA ALA A 129 -3.46 10.73 -34.75
C ALA A 129 -4.33 9.50 -34.39
N THR A 130 -4.15 8.42 -35.14
CA THR A 130 -4.60 7.06 -34.77
C THR A 130 -3.84 6.58 -33.53
N ARG A 131 -4.42 6.75 -32.34
CA ARG A 131 -3.83 6.26 -31.08
C ARG A 131 -3.90 4.72 -30.98
N LYS A 132 -2.77 4.05 -31.21
CA LYS A 132 -2.59 2.62 -30.86
C LYS A 132 -2.64 2.44 -29.33
N ARG A 133 -3.55 1.57 -28.89
CA ARG A 133 -3.77 1.14 -27.50
C ARG A 133 -2.56 0.39 -26.95
N LYS A 134 -1.81 0.97 -25.99
CA LYS A 134 -1.00 0.20 -25.03
C LYS A 134 -1.72 0.19 -23.68
N ALA A 135 -2.31 -0.95 -23.34
CA ALA A 135 -2.87 -1.21 -22.03
C ALA A 135 -1.73 -1.53 -21.06
N CYS A 136 -1.71 -0.90 -19.88
CA CYS A 136 -1.09 -1.54 -18.72
C CYS A 136 -1.97 -2.74 -18.38
N ARG A 137 -1.55 -3.92 -18.84
CA ARG A 137 -2.12 -5.20 -18.41
C ARG A 137 -1.61 -5.46 -16.99
N ASP A 138 -2.52 -5.53 -16.03
CA ASP A 138 -2.35 -6.46 -14.92
C ASP A 138 -2.22 -7.85 -15.53
N LYS A 139 -0.98 -8.35 -15.61
CA LYS A 139 -0.75 -9.77 -15.84
C LYS A 139 -1.12 -10.47 -14.53
N THR A 140 -2.33 -11.00 -14.45
CA THR A 140 -2.56 -12.17 -13.61
C THR A 140 -1.73 -13.32 -14.18
N GLU A 141 -0.75 -13.75 -13.38
CA GLU A 141 -0.19 -15.11 -13.33
C GLU A 141 -0.03 -15.84 -14.67
N GLY A 142 1.19 -15.79 -15.19
CA GLY A 142 1.67 -16.65 -16.26
C GLY A 142 3.14 -16.32 -16.53
N GLU A 143 4.02 -17.23 -16.13
CA GLU A 143 5.45 -17.21 -16.43
C GLU A 143 5.73 -16.95 -17.91
N LYS A 144 6.73 -16.12 -18.17
CA LYS A 144 7.91 -16.43 -18.99
C LYS A 144 8.74 -15.16 -19.19
N ASP A 145 10.04 -15.34 -19.07
CA ASP A 145 11.09 -14.40 -19.44
C ASP A 145 10.86 -13.84 -20.83
N VAL A 146 10.99 -12.52 -20.97
CA VAL A 146 11.05 -11.88 -22.29
C VAL A 146 12.39 -11.19 -22.43
N LYS A 147 13.21 -11.81 -23.28
CA LYS A 147 14.43 -11.26 -23.88
C LYS A 147 14.18 -9.87 -24.45
N ILE A 148 15.16 -9.02 -24.19
CA ILE A 148 15.35 -7.67 -24.71
C ILE A 148 15.19 -7.65 -26.23
N SER A 149 14.30 -6.80 -26.75
CA SER A 149 14.29 -6.45 -28.17
C SER A 149 14.20 -4.93 -28.39
N LYS A 150 14.95 -4.51 -29.39
CA LYS A 150 15.51 -3.19 -29.73
C LYS A 150 14.55 -1.99 -29.69
N GLN A 151 15.08 -0.86 -29.18
CA GLN A 151 14.53 0.49 -29.21
C GLN A 151 14.15 0.97 -30.61
N LYS A 152 13.00 1.63 -30.73
CA LYS A 152 12.73 2.64 -31.76
C LYS A 152 12.79 4.01 -31.09
N LYS A 153 13.74 4.85 -31.56
CA LYS A 153 13.89 6.26 -31.16
C LYS A 153 12.62 7.05 -31.51
N TYR A 154 12.09 7.77 -30.53
CA TYR A 154 11.16 8.88 -30.75
C TYR A 154 11.85 10.17 -30.29
N GLY A 155 11.65 11.23 -31.07
CA GLY A 155 12.40 12.49 -31.03
C GLY A 155 12.30 13.27 -29.73
N SER A 156 13.35 14.07 -29.52
CA SER A 156 13.56 15.03 -28.45
C SER A 156 12.47 16.12 -28.45
N ASP A 157 11.68 16.16 -27.39
CA ASP A 157 10.94 17.36 -27.00
C ASP A 157 11.73 18.03 -25.86
N ASP A 158 12.10 19.29 -26.09
CA ASP A 158 12.86 20.26 -25.29
C ASP A 158 13.13 19.94 -23.80
N MET A 159 14.39 19.57 -23.55
CA MET A 159 15.06 19.65 -22.25
C MET A 159 15.24 21.12 -21.85
N TRP A 160 14.75 21.53 -20.68
CA TRP A 160 15.19 22.75 -20.01
C TRP A 160 15.96 22.36 -18.75
N MET A 161 17.28 22.17 -18.91
CA MET A 161 18.25 22.51 -17.86
C MET A 161 18.33 24.05 -17.76
N PRO A 162 18.82 24.63 -16.66
CA PRO A 162 19.24 26.04 -16.68
C PRO A 162 20.16 26.26 -17.88
N TYR A 163 19.66 27.00 -18.86
CA TYR A 163 20.39 27.32 -20.09
C TYR A 163 21.42 28.38 -19.72
N CYS A 164 22.61 27.98 -19.28
CA CYS A 164 23.76 28.88 -19.23
C CYS A 164 24.17 29.20 -20.68
N PRO A 165 24.36 30.48 -21.05
CA PRO A 165 24.93 30.83 -22.34
C PRO A 165 26.30 30.15 -22.47
N PHE A 166 26.45 29.37 -23.53
CA PHE A 166 27.66 28.62 -23.87
C PHE A 166 28.88 29.57 -23.95
N ARG A 167 29.70 29.63 -22.89
CA ARG A 167 31.06 30.19 -23.00
C ARG A 167 32.00 29.07 -23.41
N LYS A 168 32.65 29.24 -24.58
CA LYS A 168 33.69 28.34 -25.10
C LYS A 168 34.73 28.05 -24.01
N LYS A 169 35.13 26.77 -23.90
CA LYS A 169 36.28 26.30 -23.11
C LYS A 169 37.47 27.25 -23.25
N ARG A 170 37.95 27.78 -22.11
CA ARG A 170 39.39 28.07 -21.97
C ARG A 170 40.02 26.85 -21.32
N SER A 171 40.94 26.24 -22.05
CA SER A 171 41.89 25.24 -21.58
C SER A 171 42.64 25.72 -20.33
N GLY A 172 42.80 24.81 -19.37
CA GLY A 172 43.91 24.77 -18.40
C GLY A 172 44.33 26.11 -17.79
N CYS A 173 43.51 26.64 -16.87
CA CYS A 173 44.01 27.58 -15.87
C CYS A 173 43.58 27.04 -14.51
N ARG A 174 44.53 26.56 -13.68
CA ARG A 174 44.26 26.23 -12.28
C ARG A 174 43.69 27.49 -11.64
N ARG A 175 42.38 27.48 -11.30
CA ARG A 175 41.75 28.58 -10.56
C ARG A 175 42.55 28.74 -9.26
N LYS A 176 43.02 29.97 -8.98
CA LYS A 176 43.76 30.24 -7.73
C LYS A 176 42.80 30.09 -6.56
N THR A 177 43.16 29.22 -5.61
CA THR A 177 42.35 28.94 -4.42
C THR A 177 43.13 29.30 -3.15
N ARG A 178 42.53 30.09 -2.26
CA ARG A 178 43.13 30.53 -0.99
C ARG A 178 42.13 30.34 0.14
N TRP A 179 42.55 29.83 1.30
CA TRP A 179 41.69 29.79 2.48
C TRP A 179 41.39 31.20 2.97
N ASP A 180 40.18 31.38 3.50
CA ASP A 180 39.75 32.59 4.19
C ASP A 180 39.96 32.38 5.70
N GLY A 181 40.83 33.20 6.30
CA GLY A 181 41.17 33.12 7.72
C GLY A 181 42.16 32.01 8.13
N GLU A 182 42.30 31.83 9.45
CA GLU A 182 43.09 30.77 10.09
C GLU A 182 42.24 29.50 10.31
N ALA A 183 42.89 28.39 10.66
CA ALA A 183 42.18 27.14 10.93
C ALA A 183 41.33 27.24 12.21
N ILE A 184 40.04 26.88 12.12
CA ILE A 184 39.06 27.00 13.22
C ILE A 184 39.08 25.78 14.14
N GLY A 185 39.60 24.66 13.64
CA GLY A 185 39.65 23.42 14.37
C GLY A 185 40.26 22.30 13.56
N VAL A 186 40.06 21.08 14.04
CA VAL A 186 40.65 19.87 13.46
C VAL A 186 39.56 18.79 13.35
N THR A 187 39.51 18.07 12.23
CA THR A 187 38.63 16.91 12.07
C THR A 187 39.02 15.77 13.00
N SER A 188 38.16 14.74 13.13
CA SER A 188 38.49 13.51 13.87
C SER A 188 39.76 12.80 13.39
N ASN A 189 40.21 13.12 12.17
CA ASN A 189 41.36 12.50 11.52
C ASN A 189 42.62 13.40 11.55
N GLY A 190 42.58 14.55 12.25
CA GLY A 190 43.74 15.44 12.37
C GLY A 190 43.86 16.51 11.26
N SER A 191 42.87 16.66 10.38
CA SER A 191 42.91 17.66 9.28
C SER A 191 42.40 19.03 9.73
N ALA A 192 43.09 20.11 9.35
CA ALA A 192 42.70 21.48 9.68
C ALA A 192 41.39 21.89 8.96
N LEU A 193 40.47 22.49 9.70
CA LEU A 193 39.16 22.97 9.22
C LEU A 193 39.18 24.49 8.97
N TYR A 194 38.46 24.94 7.94
CA TYR A 194 38.41 26.35 7.52
C TYR A 194 36.96 26.83 7.32
N GLU A 195 36.72 28.14 7.45
CA GLU A 195 35.38 28.76 7.34
C GLU A 195 34.97 29.08 5.90
N GLY A 196 35.97 29.40 5.07
CA GLY A 196 35.76 29.82 3.70
C GLY A 196 36.97 29.61 2.81
N VAL A 197 36.72 29.60 1.51
CA VAL A 197 37.75 29.51 0.47
C VAL A 197 37.46 30.52 -0.64
N PHE A 198 38.46 31.30 -1.01
CA PHE A 198 38.42 32.16 -2.19
C PHE A 198 38.75 31.35 -3.43
N ILE A 199 37.85 31.38 -4.42
CA ILE A 199 38.01 30.74 -5.73
C ILE A 199 37.99 31.85 -6.77
N SER A 200 39.14 32.15 -7.37
CA SER A 200 39.28 33.22 -8.38
C SER A 200 38.68 34.57 -7.95
N GLY A 201 38.75 34.89 -6.65
CA GLY A 201 38.23 36.14 -6.06
C GLY A 201 36.80 36.08 -5.51
N SER A 202 36.07 34.98 -5.71
CA SER A 202 34.74 34.75 -5.09
C SER A 202 34.88 33.93 -3.82
N LEU A 203 34.29 34.38 -2.71
CA LEU A 203 34.30 33.66 -1.44
C LEU A 203 33.21 32.60 -1.42
N VAL A 204 33.58 31.36 -1.07
CA VAL A 204 32.65 30.28 -0.74
C VAL A 204 32.83 29.98 0.74
N SER A 205 31.80 30.24 1.54
CA SER A 205 31.78 29.94 2.98
C SER A 205 31.02 28.65 3.28
N ILE A 206 31.17 28.14 4.50
CA ILE A 206 30.27 27.12 5.05
C ILE A 206 28.81 27.59 4.94
N GLY A 207 27.90 26.68 4.61
CA GLY A 207 26.48 26.98 4.40
C GLY A 207 26.13 27.53 3.01
N SER A 208 27.13 27.83 2.17
CA SER A 208 26.91 28.22 0.78
C SER A 208 26.45 27.02 -0.06
N VAL A 209 25.68 27.28 -1.12
CA VAL A 209 25.35 26.27 -2.14
C VAL A 209 26.16 26.55 -3.40
N VAL A 210 26.75 25.49 -3.96
CA VAL A 210 27.64 25.57 -5.11
C VAL A 210 27.26 24.56 -6.18
N LEU A 211 27.48 24.91 -7.44
CA LEU A 211 27.38 24.00 -8.57
C LEU A 211 28.76 23.39 -8.86
N VAL A 212 28.85 22.06 -8.85
CA VAL A 212 30.11 21.31 -9.01
C VAL A 212 30.08 20.51 -10.32
N GLU A 213 31.19 20.48 -11.05
CA GLU A 213 31.35 19.66 -12.26
C GLU A 213 31.69 18.20 -11.87
N LYS A 214 30.90 17.21 -12.31
CA LYS A 214 31.29 15.79 -12.12
C LYS A 214 32.44 15.43 -13.06
N THR A 215 33.54 14.92 -12.53
CA THR A 215 34.69 14.48 -13.33
C THR A 215 34.37 13.28 -14.24
N HIS A 216 34.59 13.48 -15.54
CA HIS A 216 34.82 12.53 -16.63
C HIS A 216 33.98 11.23 -16.65
N LEU A 217 32.73 11.31 -17.16
CA LEU A 217 32.18 10.37 -18.16
C LEU A 217 30.74 10.73 -18.60
N ASN A 218 30.00 11.54 -17.83
CA ASN A 218 28.70 12.12 -18.21
C ASN A 218 28.65 13.60 -17.81
N ARG A 219 28.12 14.47 -18.67
CA ARG A 219 28.13 15.94 -18.55
C ARG A 219 27.09 16.48 -17.54
N ASP A 220 26.96 15.87 -16.37
CA ASP A 220 25.97 16.29 -15.37
C ASP A 220 26.67 17.04 -14.22
N SER A 221 26.34 18.31 -14.05
CA SER A 221 26.72 19.09 -12.87
C SER A 221 25.89 18.66 -11.65
N SER A 222 26.38 18.93 -10.44
CA SER A 222 25.66 18.59 -9.20
C SER A 222 25.63 19.78 -8.25
N ILE A 223 24.46 20.06 -7.69
CA ILE A 223 24.27 21.15 -6.73
C ILE A 223 24.62 20.61 -5.35
N CYS A 224 25.46 21.31 -4.60
CA CYS A 224 25.95 20.86 -3.30
C CYS A 224 25.86 21.96 -2.25
N PHE A 225 25.31 21.64 -1.08
CA PHE A 225 25.35 22.46 0.11
C PHE A 225 26.64 22.19 0.88
N VAL A 226 27.44 23.23 1.15
CA VAL A 226 28.75 23.11 1.80
C VAL A 226 28.57 22.90 3.31
N GLU A 227 28.97 21.74 3.80
CA GLU A 227 28.88 21.38 5.23
C GLU A 227 30.13 21.81 6.01
N TYR A 228 31.30 21.49 5.48
CA TYR A 228 32.60 21.86 6.03
C TYR A 228 33.68 21.76 4.95
N MET A 229 34.83 22.38 5.20
CA MET A 229 35.98 22.34 4.32
C MET A 229 37.25 22.14 5.13
N PHE A 230 38.17 21.34 4.61
CA PHE A 230 39.36 20.93 5.31
C PHE A 230 40.56 20.78 4.37
N GLU A 231 41.75 20.80 4.96
CA GLU A 231 43.00 20.51 4.28
C GLU A 231 43.48 19.11 4.64
N ALA A 232 43.51 18.24 3.64
CA ALA A 232 43.96 16.87 3.79
C ALA A 232 45.48 16.81 4.05
N SER A 233 45.95 15.68 4.57
CA SER A 233 47.38 15.47 4.93
C SER A 233 48.37 15.57 3.76
N ASN A 234 47.87 15.64 2.52
CA ASN A 234 48.64 15.84 1.30
C ASN A 234 48.55 17.29 0.77
N GLU A 235 48.19 18.25 1.63
CA GLU A 235 48.01 19.68 1.31
C GLU A 235 46.91 19.94 0.25
N ARG A 236 46.02 18.96 0.02
CA ARG A 236 44.86 19.16 -0.85
C ARG A 236 43.73 19.82 -0.09
N LYS A 237 43.17 20.86 -0.69
CA LYS A 237 41.99 21.56 -0.21
C LYS A 237 40.76 20.79 -0.64
N ILE A 238 39.95 20.35 0.32
CA ILE A 238 38.76 19.55 0.09
C ILE A 238 37.56 20.26 0.69
N VAL A 239 36.45 20.26 -0.05
CA VAL A 239 35.14 20.70 0.43
C VAL A 239 34.24 19.49 0.51
N HIS A 240 33.63 19.28 1.67
CA HIS A 240 32.61 18.28 1.87
C HIS A 240 31.23 18.91 1.65
N GLY A 241 30.51 18.45 0.64
CA GLY A 241 29.17 18.95 0.32
C GLY A 241 28.10 17.88 0.34
N ARG A 242 26.91 18.26 0.78
CA ARG A 242 25.70 17.45 0.71
C ARG A 242 24.97 17.74 -0.60
N VAL A 243 24.64 16.72 -1.36
CA VAL A 243 24.01 16.86 -2.68
C VAL A 243 22.58 17.38 -2.52
N MET A 244 22.20 18.27 -3.42
CA MET A 244 20.85 18.77 -3.59
C MET A 244 20.36 18.40 -4.98
N VAL A 245 19.09 18.01 -5.08
CA VAL A 245 18.43 17.67 -6.34
C VAL A 245 17.31 18.66 -6.62
N GLY A 246 17.05 18.96 -7.89
CA GLY A 246 15.89 19.74 -8.28
C GLY A 246 14.61 19.00 -7.93
N GLY A 247 13.55 19.71 -7.55
CA GLY A 247 12.27 19.08 -7.27
C GLY A 247 11.75 18.20 -8.43
N PHE A 248 12.12 18.53 -9.66
CA PHE A 248 11.77 17.76 -10.86
C PHE A 248 12.47 16.40 -10.99
N GLU A 249 13.57 16.19 -10.27
CA GLU A 249 14.31 14.93 -10.19
C GLU A 249 13.74 13.99 -9.11
N THR A 250 12.83 14.51 -8.28
CA THR A 250 12.11 13.72 -7.28
C THR A 250 10.86 13.08 -7.88
N VAL A 251 10.10 12.33 -7.06
CA VAL A 251 8.81 11.74 -7.46
C VAL A 251 7.81 12.77 -7.99
N LEU A 252 7.95 14.06 -7.64
CA LEU A 252 7.09 15.15 -8.08
C LEU A 252 7.17 15.40 -9.60
N GLY A 253 8.32 15.09 -10.22
CA GLY A 253 8.55 15.34 -11.65
C GLY A 253 8.27 16.79 -12.05
N ASN A 254 7.69 16.99 -13.23
CA ASN A 254 7.39 18.31 -13.77
C ASN A 254 6.39 19.16 -12.94
N ASN A 255 5.79 18.58 -11.89
CA ASN A 255 4.85 19.28 -11.01
C ASN A 255 5.56 19.97 -9.84
N ALA A 256 6.85 19.72 -9.65
CA ALA A 256 7.63 20.42 -8.65
C ALA A 256 7.80 21.91 -9.00
N ASN A 257 7.96 22.74 -7.97
CA ASN A 257 8.32 24.13 -8.18
C ASN A 257 9.74 24.20 -8.78
N LYS A 258 9.91 24.95 -9.88
CA LYS A 258 11.18 25.05 -10.60
C LYS A 258 12.30 25.68 -9.78
N ARG A 259 11.97 26.48 -8.76
CA ARG A 259 12.95 27.13 -7.86
C ARG A 259 13.25 26.27 -6.63
N GLU A 260 12.56 25.15 -6.45
CA GLU A 260 12.69 24.31 -5.28
C GLU A 260 13.79 23.26 -5.49
N LEU A 261 14.71 23.25 -4.54
CA LEU A 261 15.74 22.23 -4.38
C LEU A 261 15.41 21.38 -3.15
N CYS A 262 15.70 20.09 -3.22
CA CYS A 262 15.59 19.16 -2.10
C CYS A 262 17.00 18.74 -1.69
N LEU A 263 17.29 18.82 -0.38
CA LEU A 263 18.51 18.25 0.17
C LEU A 263 18.40 16.72 0.11
N THR A 264 19.49 15.98 -0.13
CA THR A 264 19.48 14.51 -0.04
C THR A 264 20.45 14.03 1.03
N ASN A 265 20.46 12.71 1.27
CA ASN A 265 21.47 12.10 2.12
C ASN A 265 22.77 11.79 1.36
N ASP A 266 22.89 12.13 0.07
CA ASP A 266 24.13 11.96 -0.68
C ASP A 266 25.14 13.03 -0.30
N CYS A 267 26.41 12.64 -0.16
CA CYS A 267 27.51 13.55 0.10
C CYS A 267 28.63 13.29 -0.88
N ILE A 268 29.33 14.34 -1.25
CA ILE A 268 30.49 14.29 -2.14
C ILE A 268 31.61 15.15 -1.57
N ASP A 269 32.83 14.67 -1.71
CA ASP A 269 34.05 15.46 -1.50
C ASP A 269 34.53 15.95 -2.87
N PHE A 270 34.83 17.24 -2.97
CA PHE A 270 35.30 17.86 -4.21
C PHE A 270 36.38 18.91 -3.93
N GLU A 271 37.18 19.22 -4.95
CA GLU A 271 38.19 20.27 -4.85
C GLU A 271 37.55 21.64 -5.13
N PRO A 272 37.98 22.72 -4.44
CA PRO A 272 37.47 24.07 -4.71
C PRO A 272 37.61 24.53 -6.18
N SER A 273 38.55 23.96 -6.94
CA SER A 273 38.71 24.22 -8.37
C SER A 273 37.57 23.66 -9.25
N GLU A 274 36.82 22.66 -8.76
CA GLU A 274 35.71 22.00 -9.45
C GLU A 274 34.38 22.76 -9.30
N VAL A 275 34.35 23.76 -8.43
CA VAL A 275 33.20 24.66 -8.26
C VAL A 275 33.06 25.53 -9.51
N ILE A 276 31.93 25.40 -10.19
CA ILE A 276 31.56 26.19 -11.37
C ILE A 276 31.13 27.59 -10.94
N GLU A 277 30.09 27.66 -10.09
CA GLU A 277 29.45 28.89 -9.59
C GLU A 277 28.80 28.68 -8.20
N SER A 278 28.51 29.78 -7.50
CA SER A 278 27.74 29.77 -6.26
C SER A 278 26.28 30.15 -6.52
N LEU A 279 25.35 29.43 -5.90
CA LEU A 279 23.91 29.61 -6.03
C LEU A 279 23.33 30.22 -4.76
N VAL A 280 22.41 31.18 -4.93
CA VAL A 280 21.66 31.75 -3.82
C VAL A 280 20.49 30.84 -3.50
N VAL A 281 20.62 30.07 -2.41
CA VAL A 281 19.58 29.15 -1.92
C VAL A 281 19.14 29.56 -0.53
N LYS A 282 17.85 29.85 -0.36
CA LYS A 282 17.25 30.13 0.94
C LYS A 282 16.76 28.84 1.60
N MET A 283 17.30 28.50 2.76
CA MET A 283 16.77 27.42 3.61
C MET A 283 15.52 27.95 4.32
N LYS A 284 14.35 27.40 3.99
CA LYS A 284 13.07 27.89 4.50
C LYS A 284 12.59 27.07 5.69
N GLN A 285 12.10 27.78 6.70
CA GLN A 285 11.25 27.25 7.75
C GLN A 285 9.94 28.04 7.73
N THR A 286 8.83 27.33 7.53
CA THR A 286 7.49 27.92 7.53
C THR A 286 6.87 27.76 8.92
N PRO A 287 6.33 28.83 9.53
CA PRO A 287 5.53 28.72 10.74
C PRO A 287 4.42 27.67 10.58
N TRP A 288 4.33 26.76 11.55
CA TRP A 288 3.39 25.65 11.51
C TRP A 288 2.13 25.95 12.33
N GLY A 289 0.98 25.52 11.83
CA GLY A 289 -0.30 25.61 12.52
C GLY A 289 -1.41 26.21 11.66
N TYR A 290 -2.67 25.95 12.02
CA TYR A 290 -3.81 26.47 11.27
C TYR A 290 -3.89 28.01 11.34
N GLN A 291 -3.35 28.65 12.38
CA GLN A 291 -3.35 30.12 12.48
C GLN A 291 -2.49 30.77 11.39
N HIS A 292 -1.40 30.12 10.99
CA HIS A 292 -0.42 30.67 10.05
C HIS A 292 -0.76 30.39 8.58
N ARG A 293 -1.85 29.66 8.30
CA ARG A 293 -2.16 29.18 6.94
C ARG A 293 -2.31 30.31 5.91
N LYS A 294 -3.00 31.40 6.28
CA LYS A 294 -3.29 32.53 5.39
C LYS A 294 -2.05 33.38 5.18
N ASP A 295 -1.35 33.72 6.27
CA ASP A 295 -0.10 34.47 6.21
C ASP A 295 0.97 33.74 5.40
N ASN A 296 1.08 32.42 5.55
CA ASN A 296 2.01 31.60 4.76
C ASN A 296 1.65 31.62 3.26
N GLU A 297 0.36 31.59 2.93
CA GLU A 297 -0.10 31.66 1.54
C GLU A 297 0.22 33.03 0.93
N ASP A 298 -0.11 34.12 1.62
CA ASP A 298 0.13 35.48 1.14
C ASP A 298 1.64 35.76 0.99
N ASN A 299 2.47 35.32 1.96
CA ASN A 299 3.92 35.40 1.84
C ASN A 299 4.49 34.62 0.64
N ASP A 300 3.92 33.44 0.33
CA ASP A 300 4.33 32.65 -0.86
C ASP A 300 3.94 33.36 -2.16
N ILE A 301 2.78 34.03 -2.21
CA ILE A 301 2.36 34.87 -3.35
C ILE A 301 3.37 35.99 -3.56
N ASP A 302 3.64 36.78 -2.51
CA ASP A 302 4.58 37.91 -2.57
C ASP A 302 5.99 37.47 -2.97
N GLU A 303 6.43 36.29 -2.55
CA GLU A 303 7.72 35.75 -2.94
C GLU A 303 7.75 35.28 -4.41
N ARG A 304 6.66 34.69 -4.91
CA ARG A 304 6.54 34.32 -6.32
C ARG A 304 6.55 35.55 -7.21
N GLU A 305 5.84 36.61 -6.84
CA GLU A 305 5.81 37.88 -7.57
C GLU A 305 7.20 38.54 -7.59
N ARG A 306 7.86 38.64 -6.44
CA ARG A 306 9.25 39.14 -6.37
C ARG A 306 10.22 38.33 -7.22
N ALA A 307 10.09 37.00 -7.24
CA ALA A 307 10.94 36.14 -8.05
C ALA A 307 10.68 36.32 -9.57
N GLU A 308 9.41 36.52 -9.96
CA GLU A 308 9.00 36.78 -11.33
C GLU A 308 9.51 38.15 -11.81
N GLU A 309 9.41 39.19 -10.97
CA GLU A 309 10.00 40.50 -11.25
C GLU A 309 11.52 40.44 -11.44
N ARG A 310 12.23 39.72 -10.56
CA ARG A 310 13.68 39.52 -10.68
C ARG A 310 14.04 38.81 -11.98
N ARG A 311 13.23 37.82 -12.38
CA ARG A 311 13.38 37.12 -13.66
C ARG A 311 13.19 38.07 -14.84
N MET A 312 12.16 38.91 -14.82
CA MET A 312 11.91 39.92 -15.85
C MET A 312 13.04 40.96 -15.93
N LYS A 313 13.65 41.31 -14.79
CA LYS A 313 14.82 42.20 -14.68
C LYS A 313 16.15 41.51 -15.05
N GLY A 314 16.14 40.22 -15.42
CA GLY A 314 17.35 39.47 -15.80
C GLY A 314 18.32 39.18 -14.65
N LEU A 315 17.86 39.28 -13.40
CA LEU A 315 18.67 39.01 -12.21
C LEU A 315 18.81 37.50 -11.96
N ALA A 316 19.82 37.13 -11.16
CA ALA A 316 20.06 35.74 -10.79
C ALA A 316 18.83 35.13 -10.07
N THR A 317 18.47 33.90 -10.46
CA THR A 317 17.37 33.14 -9.87
C THR A 317 17.68 32.78 -8.42
N GLU A 318 16.79 33.15 -7.51
CA GLU A 318 16.84 32.72 -6.11
C GLU A 318 16.13 31.37 -5.98
N TYR A 319 16.87 30.37 -5.50
CA TYR A 319 16.35 29.04 -5.19
C TYR A 319 15.97 28.97 -3.71
N PHE A 320 15.18 27.97 -3.36
CA PHE A 320 14.89 27.67 -1.96
C PHE A 320 14.86 26.17 -1.71
N CYS A 321 15.08 25.79 -0.46
CA CYS A 321 14.99 24.41 0.00
C CYS A 321 14.18 24.36 1.30
N ARG A 322 13.21 23.45 1.37
CA ARG A 322 12.33 23.24 2.55
C ARG A 322 12.34 21.81 3.07
N THR A 323 12.79 20.85 2.27
CA THR A 323 12.65 19.42 2.56
C THR A 323 13.93 18.64 2.30
N LEU A 324 14.14 17.60 3.12
CA LEU A 324 15.10 16.54 2.90
C LEU A 324 14.41 15.39 2.14
N TYR A 325 14.84 15.08 0.93
CA TYR A 325 14.31 13.99 0.13
C TYR A 325 15.15 12.71 0.33
N CYS A 326 14.47 11.62 0.68
CA CYS A 326 15.07 10.30 0.85
C CYS A 326 14.38 9.30 -0.10
N PRO A 327 14.96 9.04 -1.30
CA PRO A 327 14.34 8.17 -2.29
C PRO A 327 14.21 6.71 -1.81
N GLU A 328 15.18 6.22 -1.03
CA GLU A 328 15.19 4.86 -0.47
C GLU A 328 14.04 4.60 0.51
N LYS A 329 13.61 5.65 1.23
CA LYS A 329 12.47 5.61 2.16
C LYS A 329 11.16 6.10 1.52
N GLY A 330 11.18 6.53 0.26
CA GLY A 330 10.03 7.13 -0.42
C GLY A 330 9.41 8.27 0.38
N ALA A 331 10.25 9.16 0.92
CA ALA A 331 9.85 10.15 1.91
C ALA A 331 10.51 11.52 1.71
N PHE A 332 9.81 12.55 2.16
CA PHE A 332 10.26 13.92 2.34
C PHE A 332 10.17 14.27 3.83
N PHE A 333 11.29 14.66 4.42
CA PHE A 333 11.41 15.01 5.83
C PHE A 333 11.62 16.52 6.00
N SER A 334 11.30 17.01 7.19
CA SER A 334 11.58 18.40 7.58
C SER A 334 13.09 18.65 7.69
N LEU A 335 13.53 19.86 7.36
CA LEU A 335 14.93 20.25 7.47
C LEU A 335 15.32 20.53 8.92
N LYS A 336 16.34 19.82 9.41
CA LYS A 336 16.99 20.10 10.70
C LYS A 336 18.11 21.13 10.51
N THR A 337 17.75 22.39 10.30
CA THR A 337 18.69 23.49 10.01
C THR A 337 19.78 23.64 11.08
N GLY A 338 19.47 23.39 12.35
CA GLY A 338 20.44 23.43 13.46
C GLY A 338 21.53 22.35 13.43
N LEU A 339 21.44 21.38 12.51
CA LEU A 339 22.43 20.29 12.34
C LEU A 339 23.18 20.37 11.00
N MET A 340 23.07 21.49 10.29
CA MET A 340 23.65 21.69 8.95
C MET A 340 24.67 22.82 8.97
N GLY A 341 25.77 22.66 8.24
CA GLY A 341 26.75 23.74 8.03
C GLY A 341 27.44 24.18 9.32
N LEU A 342 27.67 23.26 10.26
CA LEU A 342 28.27 23.58 11.57
C LEU A 342 29.79 23.81 11.49
N GLY A 343 30.44 23.53 10.36
CA GLY A 343 31.89 23.71 10.20
C GLY A 343 32.76 22.78 11.06
N SER A 344 32.15 21.87 11.81
CA SER A 344 32.81 21.05 12.84
C SER A 344 33.54 19.82 12.30
N GLY A 345 33.58 19.64 10.98
CA GLY A 345 34.06 18.40 10.35
C GLY A 345 33.12 17.21 10.51
N TYR A 346 31.90 17.43 11.03
CA TYR A 346 30.88 16.41 11.21
C TYR A 346 29.73 16.60 10.23
N CYS A 347 29.45 15.59 9.40
CA CYS A 347 28.26 15.54 8.55
C CYS A 347 27.27 14.50 9.09
N HIS A 348 26.06 14.94 9.44
CA HIS A 348 25.00 14.06 9.93
C HIS A 348 24.64 12.97 8.90
N SER A 349 24.67 13.32 7.61
CA SER A 349 24.35 12.40 6.53
C SER A 349 25.40 11.29 6.39
N CYS A 350 26.69 11.64 6.46
CA CYS A 350 27.77 10.65 6.48
C CYS A 350 27.67 9.74 7.70
N ASN A 351 27.33 10.27 8.88
CA ASN A 351 27.15 9.42 10.06
C ASN A 351 25.96 8.47 9.92
N ALA A 352 24.85 8.93 9.34
CA ALA A 352 23.71 8.07 9.03
C ALA A 352 24.10 6.97 8.04
N ARG A 353 24.89 7.27 7.01
CA ARG A 353 25.43 6.26 6.08
C ARG A 353 26.39 5.29 6.74
N VAL A 354 27.31 5.77 7.55
CA VAL A 354 28.26 4.92 8.29
C VAL A 354 27.53 3.98 9.26
N SER A 355 26.37 4.39 9.82
CA SER A 355 25.52 3.46 10.59
C SER A 355 24.82 2.39 9.74
N HIS A 356 24.64 2.63 8.43
CA HIS A 356 24.10 1.67 7.46
C HIS A 356 25.21 0.85 6.74
N GLU A 357 26.45 1.36 6.65
CA GLU A 357 27.56 0.79 5.88
C GLU A 357 28.68 0.17 6.75
N LYS A 358 28.72 0.41 8.06
CA LYS A 358 29.68 -0.27 8.95
C LYS A 358 29.46 -1.77 8.82
N ASN A 359 30.42 -2.47 8.20
CA ASN A 359 30.50 -3.93 8.05
C ASN A 359 29.68 -4.63 9.13
N ASP A 360 28.47 -4.99 8.74
CA ASP A 360 27.37 -5.37 9.64
C ASP A 360 27.63 -6.66 10.40
N PHE A 361 28.77 -7.30 10.13
CA PHE A 361 29.16 -8.56 10.68
C PHE A 361 30.44 -8.46 11.51
N THR A 362 30.31 -8.72 12.81
CA THR A 362 31.47 -8.86 13.72
C THR A 362 31.27 -10.08 14.60
N VAL A 363 32.31 -10.89 14.75
CA VAL A 363 32.30 -12.04 15.67
C VAL A 363 33.05 -11.66 16.94
N CYS A 364 32.46 -11.97 18.10
CA CYS A 364 33.14 -11.74 19.37
C CYS A 364 34.35 -12.67 19.50
N THR A 365 35.46 -12.17 20.06
CA THR A 365 36.70 -12.93 20.27
C THR A 365 36.49 -14.20 21.11
N SER A 366 35.45 -14.23 21.96
CA SER A 366 35.10 -15.40 22.76
C SER A 366 34.27 -16.45 22.02
N MET A 367 33.90 -16.24 20.75
CA MET A 367 33.01 -17.11 19.94
C MET A 367 31.65 -17.41 20.58
N LYS A 368 31.18 -16.55 21.50
CA LYS A 368 29.88 -16.71 22.20
C LYS A 368 28.76 -15.84 21.62
N SER A 369 29.11 -14.90 20.75
CA SER A 369 28.17 -13.99 20.13
C SER A 369 28.71 -13.44 18.82
N PHE A 370 27.80 -13.01 17.95
CA PHE A 370 28.12 -12.25 16.75
C PHE A 370 27.10 -11.12 16.58
N THR A 371 27.51 -10.05 15.90
CA THR A 371 26.60 -8.99 15.45
C THR A 371 26.38 -9.18 13.96
N TYR A 372 25.13 -9.16 13.51
CA TYR A 372 24.75 -9.19 12.11
C TYR A 372 23.61 -8.19 11.86
N GLN A 373 23.74 -7.32 10.86
CA GLN A 373 22.74 -6.29 10.51
C GLN A 373 22.36 -5.39 11.72
N GLY A 374 23.38 -4.98 12.49
CA GLY A 374 23.19 -4.17 13.71
C GLY A 374 22.54 -4.89 14.91
N VAL A 375 22.20 -6.17 14.80
CA VAL A 375 21.61 -6.99 15.86
C VAL A 375 22.66 -7.94 16.44
N GLN A 376 22.80 -7.96 17.77
CA GLN A 376 23.68 -8.90 18.47
C GLN A 376 22.93 -10.20 18.81
N TYR A 377 23.52 -11.34 18.42
CA TYR A 377 23.05 -12.68 18.68
C TYR A 377 24.01 -13.41 19.63
N ASN A 378 23.49 -13.97 20.71
CA ASN A 378 24.26 -14.76 21.66
C ASN A 378 23.90 -16.24 21.56
N VAL A 379 24.83 -17.13 21.93
CA VAL A 379 24.52 -18.56 22.05
C VAL A 379 23.33 -18.75 23.00
N LEU A 380 22.43 -19.66 22.63
CA LEU A 380 21.10 -19.91 23.21
C LEU A 380 19.99 -18.92 22.84
N ASP A 381 20.28 -17.85 22.10
CA ASP A 381 19.21 -17.00 21.54
C ASP A 381 18.43 -17.74 20.44
N PHE A 382 17.17 -17.38 20.29
CA PHE A 382 16.31 -17.85 19.19
C PHE A 382 16.37 -16.86 18.02
N LEU A 383 16.41 -17.40 16.82
CA LEU A 383 16.57 -16.64 15.58
C LEU A 383 15.71 -17.20 14.45
N TYR A 384 15.43 -16.35 13.47
CA TYR A 384 14.81 -16.72 12.20
C TYR A 384 15.87 -17.05 11.17
N LEU A 385 15.67 -18.15 10.46
CA LEU A 385 16.45 -18.52 9.29
C LEU A 385 15.58 -18.48 8.04
N SER A 386 16.18 -18.05 6.93
CA SER A 386 15.57 -18.12 5.62
C SER A 386 15.35 -19.60 5.22
N PRO A 387 14.13 -19.99 4.81
CA PRO A 387 13.81 -21.38 4.48
C PRO A 387 14.65 -21.95 3.32
N GLN A 388 15.21 -21.09 2.47
CA GLN A 388 15.97 -21.49 1.29
C GLN A 388 17.24 -22.28 1.64
N TYR A 389 17.83 -22.03 2.82
CA TYR A 389 19.07 -22.67 3.25
C TYR A 389 18.87 -24.03 3.93
N LEU A 390 17.63 -24.38 4.31
CA LEU A 390 17.29 -25.57 5.09
C LEU A 390 16.38 -26.56 4.34
N MET A 391 16.07 -26.25 3.07
CA MET A 391 15.33 -27.16 2.22
C MET A 391 16.26 -28.27 1.77
N GLU A 392 16.10 -29.45 2.38
CA GLU A 392 16.70 -30.68 1.87
C GLU A 392 16.29 -30.85 0.41
N ASN A 393 17.28 -31.04 -0.47
CA ASN A 393 17.04 -31.57 -1.80
C ASN A 393 16.34 -32.92 -1.62
N GLN A 394 15.01 -32.96 -1.77
CA GLN A 394 14.31 -34.20 -2.06
C GLN A 394 14.76 -34.66 -3.46
N GLU A 395 15.94 -35.26 -3.52
CA GLU A 395 16.41 -36.04 -4.65
C GLU A 395 15.37 -37.13 -4.93
N GLY A 396 14.73 -37.06 -6.11
CA GLY A 396 13.87 -38.15 -6.60
C GLY A 396 12.47 -37.77 -7.12
N LYS A 397 12.00 -36.52 -6.98
CA LYS A 397 10.77 -36.06 -7.66
C LYS A 397 10.90 -34.67 -8.28
N LYS A 398 11.91 -34.47 -9.13
CA LYS A 398 11.80 -33.47 -10.22
C LYS A 398 10.83 -33.99 -11.26
N THR A 399 9.54 -34.05 -10.92
CA THR A 399 8.53 -33.92 -11.96
C THR A 399 8.60 -32.46 -12.40
N VAL A 400 8.83 -32.26 -13.70
CA VAL A 400 8.78 -30.96 -14.37
C VAL A 400 7.35 -30.43 -14.24
N LEU A 401 7.04 -29.84 -13.09
CA LEU A 401 5.88 -28.98 -12.91
C LEU A 401 6.27 -27.64 -13.52
N ASN A 402 6.02 -27.52 -14.82
CA ASN A 402 6.01 -26.26 -15.53
C ASN A 402 5.14 -25.25 -14.75
N GLY A 403 5.80 -24.34 -14.06
CA GLY A 403 5.29 -23.01 -13.79
C GLY A 403 4.42 -22.74 -12.59
N GLN A 404 4.66 -23.42 -11.48
CA GLN A 404 4.20 -22.97 -10.18
C GLN A 404 5.38 -22.37 -9.42
N HIS A 405 5.40 -21.03 -9.32
CA HIS A 405 6.27 -20.32 -8.39
C HIS A 405 6.22 -21.02 -7.02
N GLN A 406 7.39 -21.37 -6.50
CA GLN A 406 7.54 -21.99 -5.19
C GLN A 406 6.77 -21.15 -4.17
N LYS A 407 5.79 -21.75 -3.48
CA LYS A 407 5.00 -21.03 -2.49
C LYS A 407 5.95 -20.48 -1.42
N PRO A 408 5.92 -19.18 -1.12
CA PRO A 408 6.78 -18.64 -0.09
C PRO A 408 6.46 -19.32 1.26
N LYS A 409 7.49 -19.57 2.07
CA LYS A 409 7.40 -20.28 3.35
C LYS A 409 7.76 -19.34 4.51
N ALA A 410 7.16 -19.57 5.68
CA ALA A 410 7.52 -18.83 6.88
C ALA A 410 8.96 -19.12 7.30
N TYR A 411 9.60 -18.18 8.01
CA TYR A 411 10.95 -18.37 8.52
C TYR A 411 11.05 -19.60 9.40
N VAL A 412 12.18 -20.31 9.30
CA VAL A 412 12.46 -21.44 10.19
C VAL A 412 12.92 -20.88 11.53
N VAL A 413 12.33 -21.37 12.62
CA VAL A 413 12.71 -20.96 13.97
C VAL A 413 13.80 -21.89 14.47
N CYS A 414 14.89 -21.32 14.94
CA CYS A 414 16.04 -22.07 15.43
C CYS A 414 16.59 -21.49 16.72
N GLN A 415 17.24 -22.32 17.52
CA GLN A 415 18.05 -21.89 18.65
C GLN A 415 19.53 -21.97 18.29
N LEU A 416 20.29 -20.93 18.58
CA LEU A 416 21.73 -20.89 18.33
C LEU A 416 22.48 -21.76 19.35
N LEU A 417 23.23 -22.76 18.89
CA LEU A 417 24.04 -23.64 19.74
C LEU A 417 25.52 -23.27 19.77
N GLY A 418 26.07 -22.75 18.66
CA GLY A 418 27.49 -22.39 18.59
C GLY A 418 27.92 -21.84 17.23
N LEU A 419 29.14 -21.32 17.18
CA LEU A 419 29.77 -20.75 15.98
C LEU A 419 30.87 -21.70 15.47
N GLU A 420 30.94 -21.88 14.15
CA GLU A 420 31.98 -22.63 13.45
C GLU A 420 32.75 -21.67 12.52
N VAL A 421 33.98 -21.31 12.90
CA VAL A 421 34.82 -20.40 12.13
C VAL A 421 35.99 -21.18 11.53
N SER A 422 36.06 -21.23 10.20
CA SER A 422 37.09 -21.96 9.45
C SER A 422 38.29 -21.10 9.02
N CYS A 423 38.25 -19.78 9.15
CA CYS A 423 39.33 -18.86 8.73
C CYS A 423 39.68 -17.82 9.78
N SER A 424 40.90 -17.27 9.72
CA SER A 424 41.45 -16.31 10.69
C SER A 424 40.51 -15.11 10.93
N LEU A 425 40.27 -14.79 12.21
CA LEU A 425 39.36 -13.73 12.72
C LEU A 425 39.50 -12.33 12.08
N LYS A 426 40.55 -12.06 11.31
CA LYS A 426 40.84 -10.74 10.73
C LYS A 426 40.17 -10.47 9.37
N GLN A 427 39.60 -11.47 8.70
CA GLN A 427 38.89 -11.33 7.40
C GLN A 427 37.66 -12.26 7.30
N SER A 428 36.80 -12.31 8.31
CA SER A 428 35.59 -13.14 8.29
C SER A 428 34.44 -12.45 7.57
N SER A 429 33.97 -13.00 6.44
CA SER A 429 32.72 -12.59 5.79
C SER A 429 31.52 -13.37 6.37
N PRO A 430 30.29 -12.82 6.34
CA PRO A 430 29.09 -13.51 6.83
C PRO A 430 28.76 -14.81 6.07
N GLU A 431 29.31 -14.99 4.86
CA GLU A 431 29.17 -16.23 4.07
C GLU A 431 30.14 -17.33 4.55
N SER A 432 31.32 -16.94 5.04
CA SER A 432 32.37 -17.86 5.47
C SER A 432 32.17 -18.44 6.87
N VAL A 433 31.43 -17.72 7.74
CA VAL A 433 31.14 -18.16 9.10
C VAL A 433 29.86 -18.99 9.13
N LYS A 434 29.95 -20.20 9.69
CA LYS A 434 28.80 -21.08 9.90
C LYS A 434 28.36 -21.06 11.35
N ILE A 435 27.08 -21.30 11.56
CA ILE A 435 26.44 -21.40 12.86
C ILE A 435 25.77 -22.76 13.00
N LYS A 436 25.94 -23.39 14.16
CA LYS A 436 25.22 -24.60 14.56
C LYS A 436 23.92 -24.20 15.22
N VAL A 437 22.82 -24.71 14.70
CA VAL A 437 21.46 -24.34 15.12
C VAL A 437 20.61 -25.57 15.41
N GLN A 438 19.81 -25.50 16.46
CA GLN A 438 18.77 -26.47 16.77
C GLN A 438 17.47 -26.05 16.08
N ARG A 439 16.93 -26.88 15.20
CA ARG A 439 15.71 -26.57 14.47
C ARG A 439 14.45 -26.84 15.29
N PHE A 440 13.50 -25.91 15.23
CA PHE A 440 12.12 -26.12 15.67
C PHE A 440 11.23 -26.36 14.44
N PHE A 441 10.27 -27.28 14.57
CA PHE A 441 9.29 -27.58 13.53
C PHE A 441 8.00 -26.80 13.79
N ARG A 442 7.39 -26.31 12.72
CA ARG A 442 6.06 -25.69 12.81
C ARG A 442 4.97 -26.71 12.50
N PRO A 443 3.72 -26.52 12.96
CA PRO A 443 2.61 -27.38 12.60
C PRO A 443 2.44 -27.57 11.08
N GLU A 444 2.67 -26.52 10.29
CA GLU A 444 2.65 -26.55 8.82
C GLU A 444 3.80 -27.32 8.16
N ASP A 445 4.90 -27.59 8.87
CA ASP A 445 5.97 -28.46 8.38
C ASP A 445 5.55 -29.94 8.42
N ILE A 446 4.59 -30.29 9.28
CA ILE A 446 4.07 -31.66 9.44
C ILE A 446 2.87 -31.88 8.51
N SER A 447 1.80 -31.10 8.67
CA SER A 447 0.60 -31.22 7.82
C SER A 447 -0.27 -29.96 7.81
N ALA A 448 -1.03 -29.77 6.73
CA ALA A 448 -2.00 -28.68 6.64
C ALA A 448 -3.12 -28.79 7.70
N GLN A 449 -3.48 -30.01 8.10
CA GLN A 449 -4.48 -30.24 9.14
C GLN A 449 -3.98 -29.81 10.51
N ASN A 450 -2.71 -30.09 10.83
CA ASN A 450 -2.08 -29.63 12.07
C ASN A 450 -2.00 -28.10 12.10
N ALA A 451 -1.60 -27.49 10.98
CA ALA A 451 -1.58 -26.04 10.84
C ALA A 451 -2.96 -25.39 11.06
N TYR A 452 -4.04 -26.05 10.63
CA TYR A 452 -5.40 -25.54 10.78
C TYR A 452 -5.90 -25.53 12.23
N VAL A 453 -5.53 -26.53 13.05
CA VAL A 453 -6.03 -26.65 14.44
C VAL A 453 -5.13 -25.97 15.47
N SER A 454 -3.84 -25.83 15.16
CA SER A 454 -2.82 -25.29 16.08
C SER A 454 -2.84 -23.76 16.14
N ASP A 455 -2.21 -23.20 17.16
CA ASP A 455 -1.95 -21.76 17.20
C ASP A 455 -0.87 -21.40 16.16
N ILE A 456 -0.91 -20.18 15.62
CA ILE A 456 0.10 -19.73 14.65
C ILE A 456 1.46 -19.44 15.30
N GLN A 457 1.49 -19.26 16.63
CA GLN A 457 2.70 -19.06 17.44
C GLN A 457 3.23 -20.37 18.03
N GLU A 458 2.57 -21.50 17.77
CA GLU A 458 2.98 -22.80 18.27
C GLU A 458 4.13 -23.39 17.44
N ILE A 459 5.15 -23.89 18.13
CA ILE A 459 6.29 -24.61 17.52
C ILE A 459 6.64 -25.86 18.34
N TYR A 460 7.30 -26.80 17.68
CA TYR A 460 7.71 -28.08 18.24
C TYR A 460 9.23 -28.18 18.34
N TYR A 461 9.71 -28.54 19.52
CA TYR A 461 11.12 -28.81 19.75
C TYR A 461 11.54 -30.06 18.98
N SER A 462 12.72 -30.05 18.36
CA SER A 462 13.31 -31.24 17.72
C SER A 462 14.76 -31.39 18.13
N LYS A 463 15.30 -32.61 18.03
CA LYS A 463 16.73 -32.90 18.22
C LYS A 463 17.56 -32.67 16.95
N LYS A 464 16.95 -32.25 15.83
CA LYS A 464 17.65 -31.99 14.56
C LYS A 464 18.53 -30.74 14.59
N ILE A 465 19.85 -30.94 14.51
CA ILE A 465 20.86 -29.87 14.45
C ILE A 465 21.31 -29.66 13.00
N GLU A 466 21.37 -28.42 12.56
CA GLU A 466 21.80 -28.03 11.20
C GLU A 466 22.95 -27.00 11.29
N SER A 467 23.85 -26.97 10.30
CA SER A 467 24.93 -25.97 10.19
C SER A 467 24.68 -25.09 8.97
N VAL A 468 24.52 -23.78 9.18
CA VAL A 468 24.13 -22.80 8.15
C VAL A 468 25.05 -21.58 8.17
N PRO A 469 25.24 -20.85 7.05
CA PRO A 469 26.00 -19.60 7.06
C PRO A 469 25.26 -18.49 7.81
N VAL A 470 25.99 -17.51 8.37
CA VAL A 470 25.37 -16.36 9.07
C VAL A 470 24.45 -15.55 8.16
N MET A 471 24.74 -15.48 6.86
CA MET A 471 23.87 -14.80 5.89
C MET A 471 22.43 -15.35 5.82
N ALA A 472 22.19 -16.56 6.33
CA ALA A 472 20.86 -17.16 6.39
C ALA A 472 19.98 -16.59 7.52
N VAL A 473 20.57 -15.83 8.45
CA VAL A 473 19.88 -15.22 9.59
C VAL A 473 19.08 -14.01 9.13
N GLU A 474 17.78 -14.04 9.38
CA GLU A 474 16.82 -12.99 8.97
C GLU A 474 16.42 -12.08 10.14
N GLY A 475 16.57 -12.55 11.39
CA GLY A 475 16.21 -11.78 12.56
C GLY A 475 16.24 -12.57 13.85
N ARG A 476 15.93 -11.92 14.97
CA ARG A 476 15.80 -12.54 16.30
C ARG A 476 14.33 -12.83 16.62
N CYS A 477 14.09 -13.89 17.38
CA CYS A 477 12.78 -14.19 17.94
C CYS A 477 12.89 -14.65 19.40
N GLU A 478 11.76 -14.86 20.04
CA GLU A 478 11.67 -15.40 21.40
C GLU A 478 10.81 -16.66 21.40
N VAL A 479 11.24 -17.68 22.14
CA VAL A 479 10.49 -18.91 22.36
C VAL A 479 10.33 -19.12 23.86
N ARG A 480 9.09 -19.27 24.32
CA ARG A 480 8.75 -19.54 25.72
C ARG A 480 8.08 -20.90 25.86
N LYS A 481 8.00 -21.39 27.10
CA LYS A 481 7.05 -22.47 27.42
C LYS A 481 5.63 -21.92 27.38
N LYS A 482 4.66 -22.77 27.12
CA LYS A 482 3.24 -22.39 27.18
C LYS A 482 2.81 -21.86 28.55
N GLU A 483 3.37 -22.40 29.64
CA GLU A 483 3.09 -21.98 31.01
C GLU A 483 3.61 -20.56 31.30
N ASP A 484 4.74 -20.19 30.70
CA ASP A 484 5.36 -18.86 30.81
C ASP A 484 4.89 -17.89 29.71
N PHE A 485 3.96 -18.34 28.86
CA PHE A 485 3.44 -17.57 27.74
C PHE A 485 2.18 -16.84 28.19
N GLU A 486 2.34 -15.56 28.51
CA GLU A 486 1.21 -14.67 28.71
C GLU A 486 0.53 -14.43 27.36
N PHE A 487 -0.70 -14.91 27.19
CA PHE A 487 -1.52 -14.53 26.05
C PHE A 487 -1.81 -13.03 26.16
N MET A 488 -1.05 -12.23 25.42
CA MET A 488 -1.33 -10.81 25.23
C MET A 488 -2.73 -10.67 24.60
N ASP A 489 -3.62 -9.91 25.25
CA ASP A 489 -4.98 -9.58 24.77
C ASP A 489 -5.00 -8.70 23.50
N SER A 490 -3.87 -8.59 22.80
CA SER A 490 -3.79 -7.84 21.55
C SER A 490 -4.72 -8.44 20.49
N PRO A 491 -5.52 -7.60 19.79
CA PRO A 491 -6.44 -8.07 18.75
C PRO A 491 -5.72 -8.75 17.57
N TYR A 492 -4.46 -8.41 17.31
CA TYR A 492 -3.66 -8.95 16.20
C TYR A 492 -2.23 -9.27 16.64
N ILE A 493 -1.58 -10.25 15.98
CA ILE A 493 -0.20 -10.61 16.28
C ILE A 493 0.75 -9.65 15.59
N TYR A 494 1.72 -9.20 16.37
CA TYR A 494 2.78 -8.33 15.90
C TYR A 494 4.11 -8.58 16.62
N GLU A 495 4.15 -9.59 17.49
CA GLU A 495 5.30 -9.96 18.30
C GLU A 495 6.03 -11.15 17.68
N HIS A 496 7.35 -11.15 17.76
CA HIS A 496 8.21 -12.25 17.32
C HIS A 496 8.37 -13.31 18.41
N THR A 497 7.27 -13.64 19.09
CA THR A 497 7.24 -14.58 20.22
C THR A 497 6.48 -15.85 19.82
N PHE A 498 7.07 -17.00 20.12
CA PHE A 498 6.48 -18.33 19.95
C PHE A 498 6.40 -19.04 21.29
N PHE A 499 5.56 -20.08 21.36
CA PHE A 499 5.55 -20.98 22.48
C PHE A 499 5.75 -22.43 22.03
N CYS A 500 6.37 -23.21 22.90
CA CYS A 500 6.61 -24.63 22.68
C CYS A 500 6.00 -25.45 23.82
N GLN A 501 5.21 -26.45 23.46
CA GLN A 501 4.60 -27.43 24.37
C GLN A 501 5.00 -28.88 24.05
N PHE A 502 5.34 -29.17 22.79
CA PHE A 502 5.58 -30.53 22.32
C PHE A 502 6.98 -30.69 21.70
N ILE A 503 7.47 -31.91 21.78
CA ILE A 503 8.67 -32.41 21.09
C ILE A 503 8.18 -33.18 19.86
N TYR A 504 8.73 -32.86 18.70
CA TYR A 504 8.49 -33.59 17.46
C TYR A 504 9.64 -34.55 17.17
N ASP A 505 9.33 -35.84 17.19
CA ASP A 505 10.24 -36.88 16.74
C ASP A 505 10.10 -37.04 15.22
N VAL A 506 11.18 -36.70 14.50
CA VAL A 506 11.23 -36.73 13.03
C VAL A 506 11.20 -38.17 12.51
N GLU A 507 11.77 -39.12 13.25
CA GLU A 507 11.89 -40.52 12.82
C GLU A 507 10.55 -41.23 12.94
N ASN A 508 9.87 -41.04 14.07
CA ASN A 508 8.58 -41.67 14.37
C ASN A 508 7.37 -40.84 13.91
N GLN A 509 7.58 -39.60 13.43
CA GLN A 509 6.53 -38.63 13.08
C GLN A 509 5.48 -38.46 14.19
N SER A 510 5.94 -38.45 15.44
CA SER A 510 5.08 -38.40 16.63
C SER A 510 5.35 -37.16 17.47
N LEU A 511 4.35 -36.74 18.25
CA LEU A 511 4.42 -35.60 19.15
C LEU A 511 4.39 -36.09 20.61
N GLU A 512 5.41 -35.72 21.36
CA GLU A 512 5.54 -36.01 22.80
C GLU A 512 5.42 -34.72 23.61
N LEU A 513 4.91 -34.79 24.84
CA LEU A 513 4.80 -33.61 25.70
C LEU A 513 6.19 -33.22 26.24
N LEU A 514 6.49 -31.92 26.23
CA LEU A 514 7.73 -31.40 26.79
C LEU A 514 7.78 -31.67 28.32
N PRO A 515 8.86 -32.27 28.86
CA PRO A 515 8.97 -32.52 30.30
C PRO A 515 8.97 -31.22 31.11
N SER A 516 8.32 -31.22 32.28
CA SER A 516 8.20 -30.03 33.15
C SER A 516 9.55 -29.41 33.56
N HIS A 517 10.59 -30.25 33.73
CA HIS A 517 11.95 -29.83 34.08
C HIS A 517 12.80 -29.35 32.89
N PHE A 518 12.29 -29.42 31.65
CA PHE A 518 13.02 -29.01 30.45
C PHE A 518 13.26 -27.49 30.46
N LYS A 519 14.50 -27.02 30.35
CA LYS A 519 14.80 -25.58 30.36
C LYS A 519 14.93 -25.05 28.93
N LEU A 520 13.92 -24.32 28.44
CA LEU A 520 14.07 -23.39 27.32
C LEU A 520 14.86 -22.19 27.84
N SER A 521 16.18 -22.24 27.72
CA SER A 521 17.04 -21.13 28.15
C SER A 521 17.19 -20.12 27.01
N SER A 522 16.64 -18.92 27.19
CA SER A 522 17.13 -17.73 26.49
C SER A 522 18.12 -17.01 27.41
N SER A 523 19.13 -16.38 26.83
CA SER A 523 19.94 -15.43 27.61
C SER A 523 19.00 -14.34 28.12
N LYS A 524 18.93 -14.09 29.43
CA LYS A 524 18.13 -13.00 30.01
C LYS A 524 18.68 -11.66 29.51
N GLY A 525 18.21 -11.24 28.34
CA GLY A 525 18.38 -9.91 27.78
C GLY A 525 16.99 -9.31 27.64
N SER A 526 16.62 -8.44 28.58
CA SER A 526 15.49 -7.54 28.38
C SER A 526 15.57 -6.91 27.00
N LEU A 527 14.44 -6.80 26.29
CA LEU A 527 14.27 -5.85 25.20
C LEU A 527 14.61 -4.44 25.70
N GLY A 528 15.88 -4.09 25.61
CA GLY A 528 16.36 -2.73 25.66
C GLY A 528 16.13 -2.15 24.28
N GLN A 529 15.02 -1.44 24.12
CA GLN A 529 15.00 -0.32 23.18
C GLN A 529 16.24 0.53 23.49
N LYS A 530 17.06 0.81 22.47
CA LYS A 530 18.24 1.66 22.61
C LYS A 530 17.78 3.08 22.96
N ALA A 531 17.66 3.37 24.25
CA ALA A 531 17.77 4.70 24.82
C ALA A 531 19.13 4.78 25.52
N ALA A 532 20.05 5.53 24.93
CA ALA A 532 21.35 5.81 25.53
C ALA A 532 21.16 6.77 26.71
N GLY A 533 21.48 6.32 27.92
CA GLY A 533 21.46 7.14 29.13
C GLY A 533 22.49 6.65 30.14
N ARG A 534 23.72 7.16 30.05
CA ARG A 534 24.74 7.00 31.09
C ARG A 534 24.22 7.65 32.38
N LYS A 535 24.09 6.88 33.46
CA LYS A 535 23.94 7.45 34.82
C LYS A 535 25.16 7.09 35.67
N THR A 536 25.89 8.13 36.06
CA THR A 536 26.99 8.13 37.03
C THR A 536 26.44 7.92 38.44
N LYS A 537 27.09 7.05 39.21
CA LYS A 537 26.76 6.73 40.61
C LYS A 537 27.12 7.90 41.54
N LYS A 538 26.18 8.33 42.39
CA LYS A 538 26.51 8.90 43.71
C LYS A 538 25.71 8.18 44.79
N LYS A 539 26.42 7.91 45.88
CA LYS A 539 26.14 7.02 47.00
C LYS A 539 25.62 7.89 48.14
N GLN A 540 24.48 7.58 48.74
CA GLN A 540 24.15 8.08 50.08
C GLN A 540 23.30 7.10 50.88
N MET A 541 23.54 7.15 52.18
CA MET A 541 23.36 6.10 53.18
C MET A 541 21.94 5.92 53.71
N ILE A 542 21.76 4.71 54.22
CA ILE A 542 20.61 4.12 54.91
C ILE A 542 20.39 4.79 56.27
N THR A 543 19.13 5.06 56.62
CA THR A 543 18.62 4.89 57.99
C THR A 543 17.27 4.16 57.96
N LYS A 544 17.08 3.30 58.97
CA LYS A 544 16.10 2.22 59.09
C LYS A 544 14.75 2.71 59.65
N GLY A 545 13.66 2.04 59.29
CA GLY A 545 12.38 2.07 60.01
C GLY A 545 11.26 1.40 59.20
N GLY A 546 10.79 0.23 59.63
CA GLY A 546 9.98 -0.68 58.81
C GLY A 546 8.46 -0.43 58.78
N SER A 547 7.82 -1.02 57.78
CA SER A 547 6.60 -1.85 57.90
C SER A 547 6.14 -2.25 56.50
N ALA A 548 5.82 -3.53 56.33
CA ALA A 548 5.54 -4.17 55.05
C ALA A 548 4.19 -3.73 54.45
N LYS A 549 4.23 -3.24 53.20
CA LYS A 549 3.12 -3.30 52.25
C LYS A 549 3.66 -3.81 50.92
N THR A 550 3.15 -4.97 50.51
CA THR A 550 3.37 -5.57 49.18
C THR A 550 2.77 -4.68 48.10
N THR A 551 3.60 -3.88 47.44
CA THR A 551 3.26 -3.17 46.20
C THR A 551 3.78 -3.96 45.01
N ASN A 552 2.87 -4.48 44.19
CA ASN A 552 3.14 -5.04 42.88
C ASN A 552 3.84 -3.99 42.00
N GLY A 553 5.13 -4.21 41.72
CA GLY A 553 5.91 -3.39 40.82
C GLY A 553 5.64 -3.75 39.35
N GLY A 554 4.49 -3.34 38.84
CA GLY A 554 4.27 -3.24 37.40
C GLY A 554 4.90 -1.94 36.89
N LYS A 555 5.79 -2.02 35.88
CA LYS A 555 6.24 -0.84 35.15
C LYS A 555 5.02 -0.26 34.41
N GLU A 556 4.45 0.82 34.90
CA GLU A 556 3.47 1.62 34.15
C GLU A 556 4.13 2.09 32.84
N LYS A 557 3.63 1.57 31.70
CA LYS A 557 3.86 2.21 30.41
C LYS A 557 3.18 3.57 30.48
N ALA A 558 3.92 4.66 30.24
CA ALA A 558 3.35 6.01 30.19
C ALA A 558 2.12 6.00 29.27
N ALA A 559 0.98 6.46 29.78
CA ALA A 559 -0.26 6.52 29.03
C ALA A 559 -0.09 7.55 27.89
N ILE A 560 0.00 7.07 26.65
CA ILE A 560 -0.01 7.93 25.47
C ILE A 560 -1.45 8.43 25.29
N ASN A 561 -1.65 9.75 25.28
CA ASN A 561 -2.94 10.34 24.97
C ASN A 561 -3.32 9.97 23.52
N ALA A 562 -4.46 9.32 23.34
CA ALA A 562 -4.95 8.95 22.02
C ALA A 562 -5.29 10.19 21.19
N LEU A 563 -4.97 10.16 19.89
CA LEU A 563 -5.19 11.26 18.97
C LEU A 563 -6.69 11.41 18.67
N THR A 564 -7.19 12.64 18.77
CA THR A 564 -8.54 12.95 18.35
C THR A 564 -8.63 12.87 16.82
N THR A 565 -9.46 11.96 16.31
CA THR A 565 -9.48 11.60 14.89
C THR A 565 -10.77 12.03 14.18
N LEU A 566 -10.60 12.57 12.97
CA LEU A 566 -11.66 12.84 11.99
C LEU A 566 -11.50 11.88 10.80
N ASP A 567 -12.48 10.99 10.60
CA ASP A 567 -12.53 10.04 9.47
C ASP A 567 -13.41 10.59 8.35
N ILE A 568 -12.82 10.90 7.21
CA ILE A 568 -13.52 11.43 6.03
C ILE A 568 -13.63 10.32 5.00
N PHE A 569 -14.84 10.09 4.49
CA PHE A 569 -15.17 8.90 3.68
C PHE A 569 -15.06 7.62 4.52
N ALA A 570 -15.61 7.66 5.73
CA ALA A 570 -15.42 6.63 6.75
C ALA A 570 -15.94 5.25 6.32
N GLY A 571 -16.89 5.19 5.39
CA GLY A 571 -17.54 3.96 4.99
C GLY A 571 -18.17 3.29 6.19
N CYS A 572 -18.00 1.97 6.30
CA CYS A 572 -18.46 1.25 7.49
C CYS A 572 -17.47 1.31 8.67
N GLY A 573 -16.30 1.96 8.56
CA GLY A 573 -15.36 2.16 9.67
C GLY A 573 -14.14 1.22 9.73
N GLY A 574 -13.83 0.44 8.69
CA GLY A 574 -12.72 -0.53 8.75
C GLY A 574 -11.33 0.06 9.03
N LEU A 575 -11.07 1.30 8.58
CA LEU A 575 -9.82 2.02 8.87
C LEU A 575 -9.79 2.51 10.33
N SER A 576 -10.86 3.16 10.77
CA SER A 576 -11.07 3.61 12.16
C SER A 576 -10.95 2.46 13.17
N GLU A 577 -11.65 1.36 12.94
CA GLU A 577 -11.64 0.15 13.78
C GLU A 577 -10.22 -0.39 14.03
N GLY A 578 -9.38 -0.43 13.00
CA GLY A 578 -8.00 -0.91 13.14
C GLY A 578 -7.13 0.07 13.94
N LEU A 579 -7.24 1.37 13.67
CA LEU A 579 -6.47 2.41 14.36
C LEU A 579 -6.87 2.52 15.83
N GLU A 580 -8.17 2.51 16.15
CA GLU A 580 -8.68 2.55 17.53
C GLU A 580 -8.20 1.34 18.33
N LYS A 581 -8.22 0.14 17.72
CA LYS A 581 -7.68 -1.08 18.34
C LYS A 581 -6.20 -1.00 18.68
N SER A 582 -5.42 -0.17 17.99
CA SER A 582 -4.01 0.04 18.32
C SER A 582 -3.81 0.95 19.55
N GLY A 583 -4.87 1.60 20.01
CA GLY A 583 -4.88 2.56 21.12
C GLY A 583 -4.29 3.92 20.76
N VAL A 584 -3.99 4.18 19.48
CA VAL A 584 -3.37 5.44 19.04
C VAL A 584 -4.38 6.54 18.74
N SER A 585 -5.63 6.17 18.42
CA SER A 585 -6.66 7.07 17.93
C SER A 585 -7.99 6.86 18.64
N VAL A 586 -8.77 7.93 18.77
CA VAL A 586 -10.18 7.90 19.11
C VAL A 586 -10.93 8.70 18.06
N THR A 587 -11.82 8.05 17.31
CA THR A 587 -12.58 8.74 16.25
C THR A 587 -13.74 9.51 16.87
N LYS A 588 -13.62 10.84 16.91
CA LYS A 588 -14.68 11.70 17.43
C LYS A 588 -15.67 12.12 16.36
N TRP A 589 -15.22 12.24 15.11
CA TRP A 589 -16.05 12.65 14.00
C TRP A 589 -15.83 11.73 12.80
N ALA A 590 -16.91 11.38 12.13
CA ALA A 590 -16.90 10.63 10.89
C ALA A 590 -17.83 11.30 9.87
N ILE A 591 -17.38 11.44 8.62
CA ILE A 591 -18.19 11.97 7.52
C ILE A 591 -18.38 10.87 6.49
N GLU A 592 -19.63 10.48 6.26
CA GLU A 592 -20.01 9.48 5.27
C GLU A 592 -21.32 9.88 4.58
N SER A 593 -21.30 9.98 3.26
CA SER A 593 -22.46 10.36 2.45
C SER A 593 -23.52 9.25 2.31
N GLU A 594 -23.10 7.99 2.36
CA GLU A 594 -23.98 6.83 2.23
C GLU A 594 -24.57 6.44 3.60
N GLU A 595 -25.86 6.70 3.76
CA GLU A 595 -26.60 6.48 5.01
C GLU A 595 -26.38 5.09 5.60
N THR A 596 -26.47 4.03 4.78
CA THR A 596 -26.32 2.66 5.29
C THR A 596 -24.90 2.31 5.74
N ALA A 597 -23.89 2.99 5.21
CA ALA A 597 -22.51 2.84 5.68
C ALA A 597 -22.28 3.65 6.97
N ALA A 598 -22.84 4.86 7.05
CA ALA A 598 -22.82 5.69 8.25
C ALA A 598 -23.56 5.04 9.44
N GLU A 599 -24.69 4.38 9.20
CA GLU A 599 -25.39 3.57 10.20
C GLU A 599 -24.50 2.44 10.74
N SER A 600 -23.81 1.71 9.85
CA SER A 600 -22.83 0.70 10.27
C SER A 600 -21.71 1.31 11.10
N PHE A 601 -21.18 2.47 10.70
CA PHE A 601 -20.15 3.16 11.46
C PHE A 601 -20.65 3.47 12.88
N LYS A 602 -21.81 4.11 13.00
CA LYS A 602 -22.43 4.49 14.28
C LYS A 602 -22.72 3.29 15.19
N LEU A 603 -23.09 2.13 14.63
CA LEU A 603 -23.33 0.90 15.40
C LEU A 603 -22.07 0.34 16.06
N ASN A 604 -20.89 0.63 15.53
CA ASN A 604 -19.61 0.13 16.03
C ASN A 604 -18.79 1.21 16.76
N HIS A 605 -19.02 2.50 16.46
CA HIS A 605 -18.38 3.65 17.09
C HIS A 605 -19.44 4.59 17.70
N PRO A 606 -20.11 4.19 18.81
CA PRO A 606 -21.24 4.94 19.35
C PRO A 606 -20.86 6.31 19.92
N ASP A 607 -19.62 6.48 20.34
CA ASP A 607 -19.09 7.74 20.90
C ASP A 607 -18.72 8.76 19.80
N ALA A 608 -18.66 8.32 18.54
CA ALA A 608 -18.33 9.17 17.40
C ALA A 608 -19.56 9.90 16.85
N ILE A 609 -19.41 11.20 16.59
CA ILE A 609 -20.40 11.99 15.87
C ILE A 609 -20.31 11.65 14.39
N THR A 610 -21.27 10.87 13.90
CA THR A 610 -21.34 10.47 12.49
C THR A 610 -22.23 11.45 11.71
N ILE A 611 -21.64 12.15 10.75
CA ILE A 611 -22.29 13.17 9.91
C ILE A 611 -22.64 12.52 8.56
N VAL A 612 -23.94 12.38 8.29
CA VAL A 612 -24.47 11.80 7.05
C VAL A 612 -24.70 12.90 6.02
N ASN A 613 -23.63 13.34 5.35
CA ASN A 613 -23.72 14.41 4.36
C ASN A 613 -22.53 14.37 3.38
N ASP A 614 -22.59 15.14 2.30
CA ASP A 614 -21.44 15.36 1.42
C ASP A 614 -20.36 16.16 2.18
N CYS A 615 -19.13 15.62 2.19
CA CYS A 615 -17.99 16.26 2.82
C CYS A 615 -17.74 17.70 2.35
N ASN A 616 -18.10 18.04 1.11
CA ASN A 616 -17.93 19.39 0.56
C ASN A 616 -18.92 20.39 1.19
N MET A 617 -20.14 19.94 1.50
CA MET A 617 -21.12 20.72 2.25
C MET A 617 -20.66 20.91 3.69
N VAL A 618 -20.21 19.82 4.33
CA VAL A 618 -19.70 19.85 5.70
C VAL A 618 -18.52 20.83 5.84
N LEU A 619 -17.54 20.78 4.93
CA LEU A 619 -16.40 21.70 4.97
C LEU A 619 -16.85 23.16 4.83
N ARG A 620 -17.75 23.44 3.88
CA ARG A 620 -18.28 24.79 3.68
C ARG A 620 -18.95 25.31 4.93
N ASP A 621 -19.81 24.50 5.54
CA ASP A 621 -20.58 24.92 6.72
C ASP A 621 -19.67 25.14 7.93
N ILE A 622 -18.62 24.32 8.09
CA ILE A 622 -17.56 24.54 9.10
C ILE A 622 -16.85 25.87 8.85
N MET A 623 -16.40 26.13 7.62
CA MET A 623 -15.67 27.36 7.29
C MET A 623 -16.56 28.60 7.48
N MET A 624 -17.84 28.53 7.10
CA MET A 624 -18.79 29.62 7.31
C MET A 624 -19.08 29.86 8.80
N ALA A 625 -19.27 28.81 9.58
CA ALA A 625 -19.52 28.91 11.02
C ALA A 625 -18.35 29.53 11.80
N ASN A 626 -17.12 29.35 11.31
CA ASN A 626 -15.91 29.91 11.92
C ASN A 626 -15.50 31.27 11.33
N GLY A 627 -16.29 31.87 10.43
CA GLY A 627 -16.01 33.19 9.84
C GLY A 627 -14.97 33.20 8.71
N ASP A 628 -14.64 32.05 8.14
CA ASP A 628 -13.63 31.87 7.07
C ASP A 628 -14.24 31.89 5.65
N ALA A 629 -15.37 32.60 5.46
CA ALA A 629 -16.09 32.63 4.19
C ALA A 629 -15.22 33.10 3.00
N ASN A 630 -14.27 34.01 3.23
CA ASN A 630 -13.38 34.55 2.20
C ASN A 630 -12.37 33.54 1.65
N ASP A 631 -12.08 32.47 2.40
CA ASP A 631 -11.18 31.40 1.98
C ASP A 631 -11.93 30.17 1.42
N CYS A 632 -13.23 30.09 1.69
CA CYS A 632 -14.07 29.02 1.17
C CYS A 632 -14.41 29.29 -0.29
N ILE A 633 -13.93 28.44 -1.21
CA ILE A 633 -14.30 28.47 -2.63
C ILE A 633 -15.22 27.28 -2.90
N PRO A 634 -16.55 27.42 -2.74
CA PRO A 634 -17.50 26.38 -3.09
C PRO A 634 -17.79 26.40 -4.59
N THR A 635 -18.12 25.24 -5.14
CA THR A 635 -18.72 25.16 -6.48
C THR A 635 -20.15 25.73 -6.48
N SER A 636 -20.61 26.22 -7.64
CA SER A 636 -21.92 26.85 -7.81
C SER A 636 -23.10 25.97 -7.37
N GLU A 637 -22.96 24.65 -7.51
CA GLU A 637 -23.97 23.67 -7.08
C GLU A 637 -24.08 23.60 -5.55
N VAL A 638 -22.96 23.54 -4.81
CA VAL A 638 -22.93 23.55 -3.34
C VAL A 638 -23.53 24.86 -2.81
N HIS A 639 -23.23 25.99 -3.45
CA HIS A 639 -23.78 27.29 -3.07
C HIS A 639 -25.32 27.33 -3.19
N SER A 640 -25.89 26.64 -4.18
CA SER A 640 -27.36 26.60 -4.36
C SER A 640 -28.08 25.69 -3.34
N LEU A 641 -27.45 24.58 -2.94
CA LEU A 641 -28.00 23.58 -2.01
C LEU A 641 -27.95 24.03 -0.54
N ALA A 642 -27.04 24.94 -0.23
CA ALA A 642 -26.81 25.49 1.10
C ALA A 642 -28.00 26.20 1.76
N SER A 643 -28.94 26.73 0.97
CA SER A 643 -30.06 27.56 1.47
C SER A 643 -31.11 26.78 2.28
N LYS A 644 -30.84 25.51 2.62
CA LYS A 644 -31.80 24.57 3.21
C LYS A 644 -31.33 23.90 4.52
N HIS A 645 -30.16 24.22 5.06
CA HIS A 645 -29.64 23.53 6.25
C HIS A 645 -30.10 24.15 7.58
N ASP A 646 -30.41 23.27 8.55
CA ASP A 646 -30.87 23.59 9.90
C ASP A 646 -29.68 23.94 10.84
N ASN A 647 -29.76 25.07 11.54
CA ASN A 647 -28.68 25.62 12.38
C ASN A 647 -28.24 24.75 13.59
N LYS A 648 -28.88 23.61 13.85
CA LYS A 648 -28.62 22.76 15.04
C LYS A 648 -27.40 21.84 14.89
N GLU A 649 -27.06 21.38 13.69
CA GLU A 649 -25.93 20.46 13.48
C GLU A 649 -24.55 21.14 13.61
N ILE A 650 -24.49 22.46 13.44
CA ILE A 650 -23.25 23.25 13.42
C ILE A 650 -22.53 23.27 14.77
N LYS A 651 -23.26 23.18 15.90
CA LYS A 651 -22.66 23.29 17.24
C LYS A 651 -21.71 22.14 17.61
N HIS A 652 -21.86 20.98 16.96
CA HIS A 652 -21.08 19.78 17.24
C HIS A 652 -20.00 19.47 16.19
N MET A 653 -19.80 20.40 15.25
CA MET A 653 -18.79 20.29 14.20
C MET A 653 -17.37 20.51 14.74
N PRO A 654 -16.35 19.82 14.18
CA PRO A 654 -14.97 19.98 14.61
C PRO A 654 -14.46 21.39 14.32
N ARG A 655 -13.67 21.94 15.25
CA ARG A 655 -12.97 23.21 15.07
C ARG A 655 -11.47 23.02 14.81
N PRO A 656 -10.81 23.95 14.09
CA PRO A 656 -9.35 23.96 13.99
C PRO A 656 -8.71 23.92 15.38
N GLY A 657 -7.73 23.03 15.56
CA GLY A 657 -7.09 22.77 16.86
C GLY A 657 -7.69 21.60 17.66
N GLU A 658 -8.89 21.11 17.33
CA GLU A 658 -9.48 19.94 18.02
C GLU A 658 -9.16 18.61 17.31
N VAL A 659 -8.66 18.66 16.08
CA VAL A 659 -8.39 17.48 15.24
C VAL A 659 -6.90 17.21 15.17
N ASP A 660 -6.45 16.13 15.80
CA ASP A 660 -5.03 15.71 15.80
C ASP A 660 -4.67 14.85 14.59
N LEU A 661 -5.61 14.01 14.16
CA LEU A 661 -5.44 13.04 13.06
C LEU A 661 -6.60 13.15 12.09
N ILE A 662 -6.30 13.31 10.80
CA ILE A 662 -7.27 13.10 9.72
C ILE A 662 -6.94 11.79 9.01
N ILE A 663 -7.96 10.96 8.80
CA ILE A 663 -7.85 9.76 7.97
C ILE A 663 -8.91 9.82 6.86
N GLY A 664 -8.61 9.20 5.72
CA GLY A 664 -9.63 9.10 4.69
C GLY A 664 -9.23 8.31 3.45
N GLY A 665 -10.24 7.67 2.85
CA GLY A 665 -10.12 6.90 1.61
C GLY A 665 -10.94 7.52 0.47
N PRO A 666 -10.51 8.66 -0.12
CA PRO A 666 -11.34 9.40 -1.07
C PRO A 666 -11.64 8.56 -2.31
N PRO A 667 -12.91 8.47 -2.74
CA PRO A 667 -13.32 7.60 -3.83
C PRO A 667 -12.70 8.05 -5.16
N CYS A 668 -12.01 7.13 -5.80
CA CYS A 668 -11.25 7.36 -7.02
C CYS A 668 -12.02 6.96 -8.29
N GLN A 669 -13.31 7.34 -8.40
CA GLN A 669 -14.19 6.88 -9.49
C GLN A 669 -13.69 7.27 -10.89
N GLY A 670 -13.00 8.41 -11.04
CA GLY A 670 -12.35 8.84 -12.29
C GLY A 670 -11.01 8.15 -12.62
N PHE A 671 -10.44 7.40 -11.67
CA PHE A 671 -9.09 6.82 -11.78
C PHE A 671 -9.08 5.28 -11.92
N SER A 672 -10.25 4.64 -11.82
CA SER A 672 -10.37 3.19 -11.95
C SER A 672 -10.36 2.74 -13.42
N LEU A 673 -9.62 1.67 -13.73
CA LEU A 673 -9.54 1.06 -15.08
C LEU A 673 -10.91 0.68 -15.69
N LEU A 674 -11.96 0.61 -14.86
CA LEU A 674 -13.28 0.12 -15.23
C LEU A 674 -14.27 1.24 -15.64
N ASN A 675 -13.97 2.52 -15.36
CA ASN A 675 -14.88 3.65 -15.65
C ASN A 675 -14.32 4.62 -16.71
N ARG A 676 -13.67 4.11 -17.76
CA ARG A 676 -13.10 4.95 -18.84
C ARG A 676 -14.17 5.39 -19.84
N HIS A 677 -15.08 6.28 -19.45
CA HIS A 677 -16.00 6.97 -20.37
C HIS A 677 -15.45 8.33 -20.81
N ASN A 678 -15.65 8.65 -22.08
CA ASN A 678 -15.04 9.74 -22.87
C ASN A 678 -15.52 11.15 -22.50
N LYS A 679 -15.04 11.75 -21.41
CA LYS A 679 -15.04 13.22 -21.25
C LYS A 679 -13.63 13.71 -20.93
N SER A 680 -13.34 14.99 -21.21
CA SER A 680 -11.96 15.51 -21.24
C SER A 680 -11.26 15.24 -19.91
N SER A 681 -10.09 14.60 -19.97
CA SER A 681 -9.29 14.16 -18.82
C SER A 681 -8.93 15.29 -17.85
N THR A 682 -9.01 16.54 -18.29
CA THR A 682 -8.65 17.75 -17.55
C THR A 682 -9.82 18.30 -16.71
N SER A 683 -11.07 17.99 -17.09
CA SER A 683 -12.27 18.43 -16.35
C SER A 683 -12.61 17.52 -15.16
N ASP A 684 -12.25 16.23 -15.24
CA ASP A 684 -12.55 15.22 -14.22
C ASP A 684 -11.61 15.29 -13.01
N VAL A 685 -10.35 15.70 -13.17
CA VAL A 685 -9.39 15.66 -12.05
C VAL A 685 -9.60 16.82 -11.06
N ARG A 686 -10.09 17.98 -11.53
CA ARG A 686 -10.60 19.09 -10.69
C ARG A 686 -11.86 18.73 -9.88
N ARG A 687 -12.43 17.54 -10.12
CA ARG A 687 -13.66 17.05 -9.48
C ARG A 687 -13.38 15.82 -8.61
N THR A 688 -12.13 15.64 -8.21
CA THR A 688 -11.72 14.48 -7.42
C THR A 688 -11.87 14.76 -5.94
N MET A 689 -12.38 13.78 -5.20
CA MET A 689 -12.58 13.88 -3.74
C MET A 689 -11.25 13.98 -2.96
N ILE A 690 -10.11 13.76 -3.62
CA ILE A 690 -8.78 14.04 -3.05
C ILE A 690 -8.63 15.55 -2.76
N LEU A 691 -9.18 16.42 -3.61
CA LEU A 691 -9.16 17.87 -3.39
C LEU A 691 -9.92 18.28 -2.13
N SER A 692 -11.11 17.69 -1.94
CA SER A 692 -11.91 17.91 -0.73
C SER A 692 -11.11 17.51 0.51
N LEU A 693 -10.53 16.30 0.52
CA LEU A 693 -9.71 15.82 1.62
C LEU A 693 -8.52 16.75 1.91
N LEU A 694 -7.78 17.16 0.87
CA LEU A 694 -6.65 18.08 1.02
C LEU A 694 -7.09 19.45 1.55
N SER A 695 -8.31 19.89 1.24
CA SER A 695 -8.86 21.15 1.74
C SER A 695 -9.22 21.06 3.23
N PHE A 696 -9.75 19.91 3.68
CA PHE A 696 -9.87 19.64 5.12
C PHE A 696 -8.51 19.67 5.81
N VAL A 697 -7.49 19.02 5.22
CA VAL A 697 -6.13 18.98 5.79
C VAL A 697 -5.52 20.38 5.89
N ASP A 698 -5.65 21.19 4.84
CA ASP A 698 -5.15 22.57 4.85
C ASP A 698 -5.86 23.44 5.89
N TYR A 699 -7.17 23.26 6.03
CA TYR A 699 -7.99 24.03 6.97
C TYR A 699 -7.71 23.67 8.44
N PHE A 700 -7.67 22.37 8.77
CA PHE A 700 -7.52 21.89 10.15
C PHE A 700 -6.05 21.79 10.60
N ARG A 701 -5.09 21.63 9.67
CA ARG A 701 -3.67 21.37 9.95
C ARG A 701 -3.44 20.32 11.05
N PRO A 702 -3.97 19.08 10.90
CA PRO A 702 -3.76 18.03 11.89
C PRO A 702 -2.27 17.68 12.05
N ARG A 703 -1.90 17.14 13.22
CA ARG A 703 -0.54 16.64 13.49
C ARG A 703 -0.16 15.51 12.56
N PHE A 704 -1.11 14.63 12.24
CA PHE A 704 -0.93 13.50 11.33
C PHE A 704 -2.07 13.38 10.31
N LEU A 705 -1.75 12.82 9.15
CA LEU A 705 -2.68 12.51 8.08
C LEU A 705 -2.39 11.13 7.52
N LEU A 706 -3.44 10.31 7.35
CA LEU A 706 -3.37 9.05 6.61
C LEU A 706 -4.34 9.06 5.44
N ILE A 707 -3.81 9.00 4.22
CA ILE A 707 -4.61 8.81 3.01
C ILE A 707 -4.50 7.35 2.57
N GLU A 708 -5.62 6.66 2.47
CA GLU A 708 -5.72 5.35 1.83
C GLU A 708 -6.24 5.48 0.39
N ASN A 709 -5.72 4.67 -0.52
CA ASN A 709 -6.32 4.56 -1.84
C ASN A 709 -5.98 3.27 -2.60
N VAL A 710 -6.65 3.05 -3.74
CA VAL A 710 -6.37 1.95 -4.66
C VAL A 710 -4.95 2.04 -5.24
N ARG A 711 -4.30 0.88 -5.45
CA ARG A 711 -2.97 0.75 -6.08
C ARG A 711 -2.80 1.59 -7.35
N ASN A 712 -3.86 1.75 -8.14
CA ASN A 712 -3.78 2.46 -9.42
C ASN A 712 -3.48 3.95 -9.28
N LEU A 713 -3.62 4.57 -8.09
CA LEU A 713 -3.28 5.98 -7.88
C LEU A 713 -1.81 6.28 -8.27
N VAL A 714 -0.88 5.36 -8.00
CA VAL A 714 0.55 5.49 -8.35
C VAL A 714 0.89 5.05 -9.78
N CYS A 715 -0.11 4.75 -10.61
CA CYS A 715 0.08 4.38 -12.02
C CYS A 715 -0.82 5.17 -12.98
N PHE A 716 -1.90 5.77 -12.47
CA PHE A 716 -2.93 6.44 -13.26
C PHE A 716 -2.41 7.76 -13.85
N ASP A 717 -2.79 8.07 -15.10
CA ASP A 717 -2.41 9.28 -15.82
C ASP A 717 -0.95 9.72 -15.56
N LYS A 718 0.00 8.80 -15.73
CA LYS A 718 1.43 9.06 -15.49
C LYS A 718 1.74 9.58 -14.07
N MET A 719 1.02 9.10 -13.06
CA MET A 719 1.18 9.44 -11.63
C MET A 719 0.77 10.87 -11.24
N LYS A 720 0.14 11.64 -12.12
CA LYS A 720 -0.13 13.07 -11.86
C LYS A 720 -0.98 13.35 -10.61
N PRO A 721 -2.12 12.67 -10.36
CA PRO A 721 -2.91 12.94 -9.16
C PRO A 721 -2.14 12.63 -7.88
N PHE A 722 -1.34 11.55 -7.92
CA PHE A 722 -0.42 11.20 -6.84
C PHE A 722 0.62 12.30 -6.62
N GLN A 723 1.31 12.74 -7.68
CA GLN A 723 2.32 13.82 -7.61
C GLN A 723 1.74 15.12 -7.07
N LEU A 724 0.54 15.52 -7.51
CA LEU A 724 -0.14 16.72 -7.01
C LEU A 724 -0.54 16.61 -5.54
N THR A 725 -0.93 15.41 -5.09
CA THR A 725 -1.23 15.16 -3.68
C THR A 725 0.02 15.38 -2.83
N ILE A 726 1.15 14.80 -3.23
CA ILE A 726 2.42 15.00 -2.52
C ILE A 726 2.85 16.47 -2.57
N ALA A 727 2.79 17.12 -3.75
CA ALA A 727 3.12 18.53 -3.91
C ALA A 727 2.29 19.43 -2.98
N SER A 728 0.97 19.19 -2.89
CA SER A 728 0.07 19.96 -2.03
C SER A 728 0.46 19.83 -0.56
N LEU A 729 0.78 18.62 -0.10
CA LEU A 729 1.21 18.37 1.28
C LEU A 729 2.56 19.03 1.59
N LEU A 730 3.51 19.00 0.66
CA LEU A 730 4.80 19.68 0.82
C LEU A 730 4.66 21.20 0.79
N GLU A 731 3.71 21.74 0.01
CA GLU A 731 3.41 23.17 -0.02
C GLU A 731 2.76 23.64 1.28
N MET A 732 1.96 22.80 1.91
CA MET A 732 1.48 23.02 3.29
C MET A 732 2.61 22.92 4.33
N GLY A 733 3.75 22.30 4.02
CA GLY A 733 4.86 22.10 4.96
C GLY A 733 4.83 20.77 5.70
N TYR A 734 3.99 19.81 5.31
CA TYR A 734 4.02 18.47 5.89
C TYR A 734 5.29 17.71 5.49
N GLN A 735 5.77 16.86 6.41
CA GLN A 735 6.60 15.72 6.07
C GLN A 735 5.72 14.65 5.43
N VAL A 736 6.21 13.95 4.40
CA VAL A 736 5.37 13.02 3.63
C VAL A 736 6.11 11.72 3.33
N ARG A 737 5.44 10.58 3.52
CA ARG A 737 5.93 9.26 3.14
C ARG A 737 4.82 8.51 2.40
N PHE A 738 5.17 7.79 1.35
CA PHE A 738 4.21 7.02 0.56
C PHE A 738 4.66 5.57 0.38
N GLY A 739 3.70 4.68 0.12
CA GLY A 739 3.97 3.25 0.05
C GLY A 739 2.79 2.45 -0.49
N VAL A 740 3.08 1.25 -1.00
CA VAL A 740 2.05 0.27 -1.34
C VAL A 740 2.18 -0.91 -0.40
N LEU A 741 1.10 -1.23 0.32
CA LEU A 741 1.03 -2.35 1.25
C LEU A 741 0.05 -3.42 0.74
N GLU A 742 0.30 -4.67 1.11
CA GLU A 742 -0.52 -5.84 0.80
C GLU A 742 -1.14 -6.35 2.10
N ALA A 743 -2.48 -6.36 2.18
CA ALA A 743 -3.19 -6.74 3.41
C ALA A 743 -2.82 -8.16 3.88
N GLY A 744 -2.57 -9.08 2.94
CA GLY A 744 -2.18 -10.46 3.24
C GLY A 744 -0.92 -10.60 4.11
N PHE A 745 -0.06 -9.58 4.15
CA PHE A 745 1.12 -9.53 5.03
C PHE A 745 0.77 -9.34 6.51
N TYR A 746 -0.44 -8.91 6.83
CA TYR A 746 -0.85 -8.49 8.18
C TYR A 746 -1.99 -9.36 8.75
N GLY A 747 -2.06 -10.62 8.34
CA GLY A 747 -2.96 -11.59 8.97
C GLY A 747 -4.38 -11.59 8.42
N VAL A 748 -4.53 -11.38 7.11
CA VAL A 748 -5.78 -11.71 6.40
C VAL A 748 -5.53 -12.69 5.27
N ALA A 749 -6.50 -13.56 4.98
CA ALA A 749 -6.41 -14.53 3.90
C ALA A 749 -6.75 -13.92 2.53
N GLN A 750 -6.41 -12.66 2.26
CA GLN A 750 -6.86 -11.95 1.06
C GLN A 750 -5.74 -11.11 0.44
N SER A 751 -5.62 -11.13 -0.90
CA SER A 751 -4.80 -10.16 -1.61
C SER A 751 -5.55 -8.84 -1.78
N ARG A 752 -5.11 -7.78 -1.12
CA ARG A 752 -5.60 -6.41 -1.23
C ARG A 752 -4.45 -5.42 -1.12
N ARG A 753 -4.05 -4.88 -2.28
CA ARG A 753 -3.00 -3.87 -2.38
C ARG A 753 -3.58 -2.47 -2.33
N ARG A 754 -3.01 -1.62 -1.49
CA ARG A 754 -3.43 -0.23 -1.28
C ARG A 754 -2.23 0.69 -1.20
N VAL A 755 -2.41 1.89 -1.75
CA VAL A 755 -1.48 3.01 -1.57
C VAL A 755 -1.82 3.66 -0.24
N PHE A 756 -0.81 3.93 0.55
CA PHE A 756 -0.90 4.73 1.75
C PHE A 756 0.02 5.93 1.62
N ILE A 757 -0.45 7.09 2.07
CA ILE A 757 0.35 8.31 2.20
C ILE A 757 0.22 8.77 3.64
N TRP A 758 1.34 8.75 4.36
CA TRP A 758 1.49 9.40 5.65
C TRP A 758 1.91 10.84 5.43
N ALA A 759 1.27 11.77 6.11
CA ALA A 759 1.81 13.09 6.34
C ALA A 759 1.90 13.38 7.84
N ALA A 760 2.98 14.03 8.27
CA ALA A 760 3.20 14.42 9.66
C ALA A 760 3.62 15.89 9.71
N SER A 761 3.19 16.63 10.72
CA SER A 761 3.64 18.01 10.92
C SER A 761 5.17 18.08 11.06
N PRO A 762 5.81 19.24 10.80
CA PRO A 762 7.27 19.40 10.86
C PRO A 762 7.90 18.99 12.20
N GLU A 763 7.16 19.12 13.29
CA GLU A 763 7.60 18.85 14.66
C GLU A 763 7.44 17.37 15.04
N GLU A 764 6.67 16.62 14.28
CA GLU A 764 6.37 15.22 14.56
C GLU A 764 7.37 14.25 13.93
N THR A 765 7.46 13.05 14.50
CA THR A 765 8.19 11.96 13.84
C THR A 765 7.30 11.35 12.75
N LEU A 766 7.77 11.29 11.51
CA LEU A 766 7.03 10.68 10.40
C LEU A 766 6.95 9.15 10.57
N PRO A 767 5.75 8.54 10.65
CA PRO A 767 5.61 7.10 10.90
C PRO A 767 6.34 6.21 9.88
N GLU A 768 6.94 5.11 10.37
CA GLU A 768 7.55 4.06 9.54
C GLU A 768 6.48 3.08 8.99
N TRP A 769 6.87 2.23 8.04
CA TRP A 769 5.99 1.18 7.52
C TRP A 769 6.03 -0.05 8.42
N PRO A 770 4.88 -0.72 8.68
CA PRO A 770 4.89 -1.95 9.45
C PRO A 770 5.56 -3.09 8.68
N GLU A 771 6.38 -3.90 9.36
CA GLU A 771 7.00 -5.07 8.78
C GLU A 771 5.95 -6.15 8.39
N PRO A 772 6.12 -6.85 7.25
CA PRO A 772 5.30 -8.01 6.91
C PRO A 772 5.43 -9.15 7.93
N MET A 773 4.32 -9.48 8.61
CA MET A 773 4.31 -10.55 9.62
C MET A 773 3.94 -11.92 9.04
N HIS A 774 3.15 -11.94 7.96
CA HIS A 774 2.70 -13.15 7.30
C HIS A 774 3.25 -13.24 5.90
N VAL A 775 3.66 -14.45 5.53
CA VAL A 775 4.01 -14.76 4.17
C VAL A 775 2.79 -14.60 3.28
N PHE A 776 2.94 -13.97 2.11
CA PHE A 776 1.85 -13.90 1.15
C PHE A 776 2.37 -13.90 -0.30
N PRO A 777 1.76 -14.68 -1.21
CA PRO A 777 2.21 -14.72 -2.60
C PRO A 777 1.88 -13.42 -3.34
N GLY A 778 2.87 -12.82 -4.00
CA GLY A 778 2.67 -11.62 -4.81
C GLY A 778 3.92 -11.12 -5.53
N PRO A 779 3.76 -10.22 -6.52
CA PRO A 779 4.86 -9.47 -7.11
C PRO A 779 5.34 -8.39 -6.13
N ASP A 780 6.54 -7.89 -6.37
CA ASP A 780 7.10 -6.80 -5.58
C ASP A 780 6.27 -5.52 -5.76
N LEU A 781 6.01 -4.81 -4.65
CA LEU A 781 5.13 -3.65 -4.61
C LEU A 781 5.90 -2.36 -4.97
N ARG A 782 6.50 -2.34 -6.17
CA ARG A 782 7.36 -1.24 -6.64
C ARG A 782 6.55 -0.01 -7.07
N ILE A 783 7.02 1.17 -6.68
CA ILE A 783 6.61 2.49 -7.16
C ILE A 783 7.76 3.06 -7.99
N LYS A 784 7.47 3.59 -9.17
CA LYS A 784 8.47 4.23 -10.03
C LYS A 784 8.75 5.65 -9.50
N LEU A 785 10.01 6.01 -9.28
CA LEU A 785 10.37 7.31 -8.70
C LEU A 785 10.67 8.36 -9.77
N ASP A 786 11.46 8.03 -10.78
CA ASP A 786 11.78 8.94 -11.89
C ASP A 786 10.90 8.61 -13.11
N LEU A 787 10.36 9.61 -13.80
CA LEU A 787 9.61 9.43 -15.05
C LEU A 787 10.51 8.96 -16.21
N ASN A 788 11.80 9.32 -16.17
CA ASN A 788 12.76 9.14 -17.26
C ASN A 788 13.81 8.03 -17.00
N GLY A 789 14.08 7.70 -15.73
CA GLY A 789 14.97 6.64 -15.30
C GLY A 789 14.28 5.31 -14.92
N ASP A 790 15.10 4.36 -14.43
CA ASP A 790 14.71 3.02 -13.97
C ASP A 790 14.77 2.87 -12.44
N SER A 791 14.64 3.97 -11.69
CA SER A 791 14.61 3.94 -10.23
C SER A 791 13.24 3.53 -9.68
N TYR A 792 13.25 2.61 -8.71
CA TYR A 792 12.07 2.07 -8.07
C TYR A 792 12.23 2.09 -6.55
N TYR A 793 11.13 2.32 -5.85
CA TYR A 793 11.03 2.26 -4.41
C TYR A 793 9.98 1.23 -3.97
N THR A 794 10.26 0.56 -2.85
CA THR A 794 9.35 -0.40 -2.22
C THR A 794 9.25 -0.07 -0.74
N ALA A 795 8.03 0.15 -0.25
CA ALA A 795 7.78 0.49 1.16
C ALA A 795 8.11 -0.66 2.13
N VAL A 796 7.83 -1.89 1.70
CA VAL A 796 8.09 -3.11 2.48
C VAL A 796 8.71 -4.18 1.59
N CYS A 797 9.58 -5.00 2.17
CA CYS A 797 10.25 -6.10 1.48
C CYS A 797 9.23 -7.17 1.04
N SER A 798 9.59 -7.87 -0.04
CA SER A 798 8.80 -8.99 -0.55
C SER A 798 8.96 -10.21 0.36
N THR A 799 7.87 -10.88 0.73
CA THR A 799 7.93 -12.09 1.58
C THR A 799 8.38 -13.35 0.83
N LYS A 800 9.12 -13.19 -0.28
CA LYS A 800 9.71 -14.31 -1.04
C LYS A 800 10.82 -15.01 -0.27
N ALA A 801 11.58 -14.24 0.52
CA ALA A 801 12.61 -14.76 1.42
C ALA A 801 12.01 -15.42 2.66
N GLY A 802 10.82 -14.98 3.07
CA GLY A 802 10.06 -15.52 4.19
C GLY A 802 9.31 -14.42 4.93
N ALA A 803 8.68 -14.78 6.04
CA ALA A 803 8.12 -13.88 7.04
C ALA A 803 7.93 -14.67 8.35
N PRO A 804 7.71 -14.02 9.50
CA PRO A 804 7.54 -14.69 10.79
C PRO A 804 6.46 -15.78 10.82
N PHE A 805 5.33 -15.58 10.13
CA PHE A 805 4.18 -16.48 10.17
C PHE A 805 3.73 -16.96 8.78
N ARG A 806 3.07 -18.12 8.74
CA ARG A 806 2.46 -18.65 7.53
C ARG A 806 1.32 -17.76 7.01
N CYS A 807 0.99 -17.93 5.74
CA CYS A 807 -0.19 -17.30 5.15
C CYS A 807 -1.47 -17.88 5.79
N LEU A 808 -2.50 -17.03 5.93
CA LEU A 808 -3.84 -17.49 6.30
C LEU A 808 -4.60 -17.96 5.06
N THR A 809 -5.37 -19.03 5.23
CA THR A 809 -6.11 -19.69 4.15
C THR A 809 -7.62 -19.44 4.24
N VAL A 810 -8.35 -19.80 3.19
CA VAL A 810 -9.82 -19.82 3.21
C VAL A 810 -10.32 -20.71 4.34
N ARG A 811 -9.69 -21.88 4.56
CA ARG A 811 -10.04 -22.78 5.65
C ARG A 811 -9.87 -22.13 7.02
N ASP A 812 -8.74 -21.44 7.24
CA ASP A 812 -8.51 -20.68 8.49
C ASP A 812 -9.59 -19.62 8.71
N THR A 813 -10.18 -19.09 7.64
CA THR A 813 -11.12 -17.95 7.71
C THR A 813 -12.57 -18.39 7.95
N ILE A 814 -13.04 -19.43 7.24
CA ILE A 814 -14.47 -19.77 7.18
C ILE A 814 -14.80 -21.23 7.50
N GLY A 815 -13.81 -22.06 7.85
CA GLY A 815 -14.00 -23.50 8.05
C GLY A 815 -14.92 -23.91 9.22
N ASP A 816 -15.16 -23.03 10.20
CA ASP A 816 -16.07 -23.24 11.34
C ASP A 816 -17.53 -22.82 11.06
N LEU A 817 -17.79 -22.11 9.96
CA LEU A 817 -19.12 -21.55 9.71
C LEU A 817 -20.14 -22.65 9.34
N PRO A 818 -21.39 -22.53 9.84
CA PRO A 818 -22.43 -23.50 9.54
C PRO A 818 -22.77 -23.52 8.04
N ALA A 819 -23.28 -24.64 7.55
CA ALA A 819 -23.75 -24.73 6.17
C ALA A 819 -24.94 -23.81 5.93
N LEU A 820 -24.97 -23.17 4.75
CA LEU A 820 -25.98 -22.20 4.34
C LEU A 820 -26.53 -22.57 2.97
N ALA A 821 -27.84 -22.41 2.77
CA ALA A 821 -28.49 -22.62 1.49
C ALA A 821 -28.28 -21.42 0.53
N ASN A 822 -28.47 -21.64 -0.77
CA ASN A 822 -28.41 -20.56 -1.76
C ASN A 822 -29.57 -19.58 -1.58
N GLY A 823 -29.25 -18.31 -1.26
CA GLY A 823 -30.25 -17.26 -1.08
C GLY A 823 -30.79 -17.15 0.35
N ASP A 824 -30.19 -17.84 1.31
CA ASP A 824 -30.55 -17.71 2.72
C ASP A 824 -30.31 -16.28 3.22
N SER A 825 -31.26 -15.82 4.03
CA SER A 825 -31.39 -14.43 4.47
C SER A 825 -31.63 -14.27 5.96
N ALA A 826 -31.54 -15.37 6.74
CA ALA A 826 -31.57 -15.29 8.20
C ALA A 826 -30.44 -14.39 8.72
N THR A 827 -30.80 -13.26 9.32
CA THR A 827 -29.84 -12.22 9.75
C THR A 827 -28.99 -12.66 10.93
N THR A 828 -29.53 -13.58 11.74
CA THR A 828 -28.86 -14.15 12.91
C THR A 828 -29.09 -15.66 12.94
N MET A 829 -28.08 -16.39 13.41
CA MET A 829 -28.14 -17.83 13.65
C MET A 829 -27.13 -18.21 14.73
N GLU A 830 -27.20 -19.41 15.27
CA GLU A 830 -26.20 -19.90 16.22
C GLU A 830 -25.02 -20.57 15.50
N TYR A 831 -23.83 -20.43 16.06
CA TYR A 831 -22.71 -21.26 15.64
C TYR A 831 -22.95 -22.71 16.07
N LYS A 832 -22.73 -23.66 15.15
CA LYS A 832 -22.93 -25.09 15.43
C LYS A 832 -21.73 -25.76 16.13
N GLY A 833 -20.57 -25.12 16.14
CA GLY A 833 -19.34 -25.69 16.70
C GLY A 833 -18.43 -24.61 17.28
N ASN A 834 -17.32 -25.05 17.87
CA ASN A 834 -16.28 -24.17 18.40
C ASN A 834 -15.37 -23.67 17.27
N PRO A 835 -14.77 -22.47 17.41
CA PRO A 835 -13.77 -22.00 16.46
C PRO A 835 -12.56 -22.96 16.45
N VAL A 836 -12.11 -23.34 15.26
CA VAL A 836 -11.04 -24.33 15.11
C VAL A 836 -9.70 -23.64 14.93
N SER A 837 -9.60 -22.77 13.93
CA SER A 837 -8.35 -22.08 13.62
C SER A 837 -8.05 -20.98 14.62
N TRP A 838 -6.76 -20.66 14.71
CA TRP A 838 -6.26 -19.46 15.37
C TRP A 838 -7.03 -18.18 14.97
N PHE A 839 -7.27 -18.00 13.67
CA PHE A 839 -7.95 -16.82 13.15
C PHE A 839 -9.41 -16.78 13.61
N GLN A 840 -10.11 -17.92 13.56
CA GLN A 840 -11.50 -18.06 13.99
C GLN A 840 -11.66 -17.74 15.48
N LYS A 841 -10.74 -18.24 16.32
CA LYS A 841 -10.73 -17.94 17.76
C LYS A 841 -10.63 -16.44 18.01
N ARG A 842 -9.81 -15.72 17.24
CA ARG A 842 -9.64 -14.26 17.37
C ARG A 842 -10.82 -13.44 16.84
N VAL A 843 -11.35 -13.75 15.66
CA VAL A 843 -12.46 -12.95 15.09
C VAL A 843 -13.76 -13.19 15.83
N ARG A 844 -13.98 -14.41 16.35
CA ARG A 844 -15.21 -14.78 17.05
C ARG A 844 -15.19 -14.40 18.53
N ARG A 845 -14.03 -14.48 19.20
CA ARG A 845 -13.91 -14.31 20.67
C ARG A 845 -14.98 -15.13 21.39
N ASN A 846 -15.85 -14.48 22.16
CA ASN A 846 -16.90 -15.11 22.97
C ASN A 846 -18.28 -15.07 22.29
N MET A 847 -18.36 -14.79 20.98
CA MET A 847 -19.63 -14.74 20.25
C MET A 847 -20.26 -16.12 20.10
N THR A 848 -21.49 -16.28 20.59
CA THR A 848 -22.33 -17.47 20.42
C THR A 848 -23.33 -17.31 19.26
N VAL A 849 -23.69 -16.06 18.94
CA VAL A 849 -24.59 -15.70 17.84
C VAL A 849 -23.77 -15.25 16.64
N LEU A 850 -24.02 -15.89 15.51
CA LEU A 850 -23.49 -15.56 14.19
C LEU A 850 -24.43 -14.59 13.49
N THR A 851 -23.94 -13.41 13.15
CA THR A 851 -24.70 -12.38 12.43
C THR A 851 -24.22 -12.25 10.98
N ASP A 852 -25.11 -11.82 10.09
CA ASP A 852 -24.81 -11.53 8.68
C ASP A 852 -24.25 -12.71 7.88
N HIS A 853 -24.50 -13.95 8.30
CA HIS A 853 -24.20 -15.14 7.51
C HIS A 853 -25.27 -15.39 6.44
N VAL A 854 -25.47 -14.38 5.58
CA VAL A 854 -26.48 -14.34 4.52
C VAL A 854 -25.81 -14.33 3.15
N SER A 855 -26.41 -14.99 2.16
CA SER A 855 -25.87 -15.09 0.80
C SER A 855 -26.89 -14.61 -0.22
N ARG A 856 -26.44 -13.89 -1.24
CA ARG A 856 -27.31 -13.50 -2.36
C ARG A 856 -27.79 -14.74 -3.13
N LYS A 857 -29.08 -14.78 -3.45
CA LYS A 857 -29.68 -15.82 -4.29
C LYS A 857 -29.07 -15.81 -5.68
N LEU A 858 -28.49 -16.93 -6.10
CA LEU A 858 -28.00 -17.13 -7.47
C LEU A 858 -29.17 -17.33 -8.43
N SER A 859 -29.04 -16.78 -9.65
CA SER A 859 -29.90 -17.18 -10.78
C SER A 859 -29.74 -18.67 -11.05
N GLU A 860 -30.81 -19.34 -11.50
CA GLU A 860 -30.83 -20.78 -11.80
C GLU A 860 -29.59 -21.25 -12.58
N LEU A 861 -29.26 -20.58 -13.70
CA LEU A 861 -28.09 -20.94 -14.50
C LEU A 861 -26.76 -20.84 -13.74
N ASN A 862 -26.60 -19.86 -12.85
CA ASN A 862 -25.37 -19.72 -12.05
C ASN A 862 -25.32 -20.74 -10.90
N LEU A 863 -26.48 -21.16 -10.37
CA LEU A 863 -26.56 -22.26 -9.42
C LEU A 863 -26.13 -23.57 -10.09
N ILE A 864 -26.63 -23.84 -11.31
CA ILE A 864 -26.20 -24.99 -12.12
C ILE A 864 -24.70 -24.91 -12.40
N HIS A 865 -24.16 -23.74 -12.79
CA HIS A 865 -22.71 -23.59 -12.95
C HIS A 865 -21.94 -23.96 -11.68
N CYS A 866 -22.42 -23.50 -10.53
CA CYS A 866 -21.79 -23.79 -9.24
C CYS A 866 -21.76 -25.30 -8.99
N TYR A 867 -22.90 -25.98 -9.13
CA TYR A 867 -23.05 -27.42 -8.93
C TYR A 867 -22.05 -28.26 -9.74
N TYR A 868 -21.82 -27.93 -11.02
CA TYR A 868 -20.91 -28.69 -11.89
C TYR A 868 -19.42 -28.44 -11.65
N LEU A 869 -19.05 -27.47 -10.81
CA LEU A 869 -17.66 -27.10 -10.60
C LEU A 869 -17.10 -27.74 -9.34
N PRO A 870 -15.97 -28.47 -9.41
CA PRO A 870 -15.27 -28.92 -8.21
C PRO A 870 -14.53 -27.77 -7.51
N THR A 871 -14.06 -28.01 -6.28
CA THR A 871 -13.29 -27.03 -5.49
C THR A 871 -12.06 -26.55 -6.27
N GLY A 872 -11.82 -25.24 -6.27
CA GLY A 872 -10.71 -24.63 -7.01
C GLY A 872 -10.85 -24.60 -8.55
N ALA A 873 -11.92 -25.19 -9.10
CA ALA A 873 -12.21 -25.14 -10.53
C ALA A 873 -12.83 -23.80 -10.95
N ASP A 874 -12.82 -23.52 -12.25
CA ASP A 874 -13.52 -22.37 -12.84
C ASP A 874 -14.22 -22.73 -14.15
N TRP A 875 -14.76 -21.72 -14.86
CA TRP A 875 -15.55 -21.96 -16.08
C TRP A 875 -14.88 -22.86 -17.13
N ARG A 876 -13.54 -22.99 -17.10
CA ARG A 876 -12.78 -23.86 -18.00
C ARG A 876 -13.10 -25.33 -17.78
N ASP A 877 -13.46 -25.71 -16.57
CA ASP A 877 -13.78 -27.08 -16.15
C ASP A 877 -15.26 -27.43 -16.37
N LEU A 878 -16.09 -26.47 -16.81
CA LEU A 878 -17.48 -26.75 -17.17
C LEU A 878 -17.57 -27.67 -18.40
N PRO A 879 -18.46 -28.69 -18.36
CA PRO A 879 -18.66 -29.60 -19.48
C PRO A 879 -19.36 -28.89 -20.65
N LYS A 880 -19.03 -29.30 -21.87
CA LYS A 880 -19.66 -28.80 -23.10
C LYS A 880 -21.02 -29.50 -23.32
N LYS A 881 -22.02 -29.13 -22.54
CA LYS A 881 -23.39 -29.63 -22.68
C LYS A 881 -24.43 -28.52 -22.61
N LYS A 882 -25.62 -28.79 -23.13
CA LYS A 882 -26.80 -27.94 -22.92
C LYS A 882 -27.53 -28.39 -21.67
N VAL A 883 -28.09 -27.43 -20.95
CA VAL A 883 -28.94 -27.66 -19.78
C VAL A 883 -30.29 -26.98 -20.02
N GLU A 884 -31.36 -27.66 -19.62
CA GLU A 884 -32.71 -27.11 -19.62
C GLU A 884 -32.92 -26.32 -18.34
N LEU A 885 -33.40 -25.09 -18.48
CA LEU A 885 -33.81 -24.24 -17.36
C LEU A 885 -35.29 -24.48 -17.04
N SER A 886 -35.72 -24.12 -15.83
CA SER A 886 -37.12 -24.13 -15.38
C SER A 886 -38.09 -23.42 -16.32
N SER A 887 -37.58 -22.47 -17.14
CA SER A 887 -38.35 -21.78 -18.18
C SER A 887 -38.52 -22.59 -19.48
N GLY A 888 -38.10 -23.87 -19.54
CA GLY A 888 -38.08 -24.71 -20.75
C GLY A 888 -37.01 -24.32 -21.78
N LYS A 889 -36.09 -23.41 -21.44
CA LYS A 889 -35.07 -22.92 -22.37
C LYS A 889 -33.78 -23.71 -22.25
N PHE A 890 -33.28 -24.23 -23.37
CA PHE A 890 -31.97 -24.85 -23.44
C PHE A 890 -30.86 -23.81 -23.56
N VAL A 891 -29.89 -23.85 -22.65
CA VAL A 891 -28.74 -22.95 -22.65
C VAL A 891 -27.44 -23.75 -22.59
N ASP A 892 -26.42 -23.31 -23.33
CA ASP A 892 -25.08 -23.88 -23.23
C ASP A 892 -24.50 -23.63 -21.83
N LEU A 893 -24.15 -24.70 -21.12
CA LEU A 893 -23.58 -24.60 -19.78
C LEU A 893 -22.20 -23.93 -19.79
N LYS A 894 -21.42 -24.11 -20.87
CA LYS A 894 -20.17 -23.39 -21.06
C LYS A 894 -20.43 -22.11 -21.85
N PRO A 895 -20.29 -20.91 -21.26
CA PRO A 895 -20.72 -19.68 -21.93
C PRO A 895 -19.89 -19.38 -23.19
N GLN A 896 -20.56 -19.21 -24.34
CA GLN A 896 -19.88 -18.96 -25.62
C GLN A 896 -19.03 -17.67 -25.64
N TRP A 897 -19.43 -16.65 -24.89
CA TRP A 897 -18.68 -15.39 -24.82
C TRP A 897 -17.31 -15.56 -24.15
N LEU A 898 -17.16 -16.50 -23.21
CA LEU A 898 -15.88 -16.82 -22.57
C LEU A 898 -14.93 -17.54 -23.54
N LEU A 899 -15.46 -18.45 -24.37
CA LEU A 899 -14.70 -19.10 -25.45
C LEU A 899 -14.20 -18.06 -26.46
N LYS A 900 -15.04 -17.10 -26.85
CA LYS A 900 -14.66 -15.99 -27.74
C LYS A 900 -13.64 -15.03 -27.09
N MET A 901 -13.64 -14.88 -25.77
CA MET A 901 -12.62 -14.08 -25.07
C MET A 901 -11.27 -14.80 -24.98
N GLN A 902 -11.29 -16.11 -24.75
CA GLN A 902 -10.09 -16.94 -24.71
C GLN A 902 -9.35 -16.91 -26.05
N SER A 903 -10.07 -17.02 -27.17
CA SER A 903 -9.47 -16.95 -28.52
C SER A 903 -8.86 -15.58 -28.84
N LYS A 904 -9.30 -14.50 -28.16
CA LYS A 904 -8.74 -13.14 -28.28
C LYS A 904 -7.55 -12.88 -27.33
N GLY A 905 -7.04 -13.90 -26.64
CA GLY A 905 -5.90 -13.78 -25.73
C GLY A 905 -6.21 -13.01 -24.44
N SER A 906 -7.48 -12.95 -24.03
CA SER A 906 -7.89 -12.43 -22.72
C SER A 906 -8.00 -13.57 -21.72
N HIS A 907 -7.40 -13.43 -20.54
CA HIS A 907 -7.41 -14.46 -19.50
C HIS A 907 -8.56 -14.21 -18.53
N SER A 908 -9.71 -14.86 -18.77
CA SER A 908 -10.85 -14.89 -17.84
C SER A 908 -10.66 -15.94 -16.73
N LYS A 909 -9.45 -16.09 -16.21
CA LYS A 909 -9.11 -17.09 -15.18
C LYS A 909 -9.90 -16.77 -13.91
N GLY A 910 -10.55 -17.78 -13.31
CA GLY A 910 -11.34 -17.60 -12.08
C GLY A 910 -12.79 -17.18 -12.24
N VAL A 911 -13.25 -16.78 -13.43
CA VAL A 911 -14.67 -16.49 -13.67
C VAL A 911 -15.51 -17.75 -13.43
N LEU A 912 -16.67 -17.60 -12.78
CA LEU A 912 -17.50 -18.70 -12.29
C LEU A 912 -16.76 -19.67 -11.36
N GLY A 913 -15.63 -19.28 -10.75
CA GLY A 913 -14.81 -20.24 -9.99
C GLY A 913 -15.20 -20.44 -8.53
N ARG A 914 -14.88 -21.63 -8.03
CA ARG A 914 -14.91 -21.97 -6.60
C ARG A 914 -13.61 -21.57 -5.91
N LEU A 915 -13.75 -21.08 -4.68
CA LEU A 915 -12.62 -20.93 -3.77
C LEU A 915 -11.99 -22.29 -3.45
N GLU A 916 -10.77 -22.27 -2.94
CA GLU A 916 -10.01 -23.44 -2.56
C GLU A 916 -9.56 -23.28 -1.11
N TRP A 917 -9.76 -24.33 -0.31
CA TRP A 917 -9.55 -24.29 1.14
C TRP A 917 -8.14 -23.85 1.54
N GLU A 918 -7.11 -24.34 0.85
CA GLU A 918 -5.69 -24.09 1.15
C GLU A 918 -5.10 -22.88 0.40
N LYS A 919 -5.94 -22.03 -0.19
CA LYS A 919 -5.53 -20.78 -0.87
C LYS A 919 -6.14 -19.57 -0.19
N ASN A 920 -5.92 -18.40 -0.79
CA ASN A 920 -6.39 -17.11 -0.30
C ASN A 920 -7.62 -16.64 -1.09
N PHE A 921 -8.42 -15.77 -0.48
CA PHE A 921 -9.48 -15.04 -1.14
C PHE A 921 -8.93 -14.08 -2.20
N PRO A 922 -9.65 -13.91 -3.32
CA PRO A 922 -9.38 -12.82 -4.25
C PRO A 922 -9.65 -11.46 -3.61
N THR A 923 -9.18 -10.38 -4.22
CA THR A 923 -9.45 -9.02 -3.74
C THR A 923 -10.95 -8.76 -3.58
N ALA A 924 -11.35 -8.33 -2.37
CA ALA A 924 -12.70 -7.90 -2.08
C ALA A 924 -13.11 -6.71 -2.96
N ILE A 925 -14.18 -6.88 -3.73
CA ILE A 925 -14.88 -5.90 -4.56
C ILE A 925 -16.25 -5.51 -3.96
N THR A 926 -16.84 -4.40 -4.40
CA THR A 926 -18.13 -3.95 -3.85
C THR A 926 -19.33 -4.85 -4.17
N CYS A 927 -19.21 -5.69 -5.19
CA CYS A 927 -20.26 -6.62 -5.57
C CYS A 927 -19.66 -7.94 -6.06
N PRO A 928 -19.50 -8.97 -5.20
CA PRO A 928 -19.06 -10.28 -5.65
C PRO A 928 -20.10 -10.85 -6.60
N GLN A 929 -19.68 -11.18 -7.83
CA GLN A 929 -20.57 -11.73 -8.85
C GLN A 929 -19.89 -12.90 -9.56
N PRO A 930 -20.59 -14.02 -9.81
CA PRO A 930 -20.01 -15.17 -10.49
C PRO A 930 -19.41 -14.86 -11.88
N ARG A 931 -20.04 -13.92 -12.61
CA ARG A 931 -19.62 -13.49 -13.95
C ARG A 931 -18.70 -12.26 -13.93
N GLY A 932 -18.30 -11.81 -12.75
CA GLY A 932 -17.39 -10.68 -12.60
C GLY A 932 -16.02 -10.98 -13.21
N LYS A 933 -15.31 -9.93 -13.64
CA LYS A 933 -13.95 -10.07 -14.22
C LYS A 933 -12.88 -10.41 -13.17
N VAL A 934 -13.20 -10.24 -11.89
CA VAL A 934 -12.26 -10.35 -10.77
C VAL A 934 -12.74 -11.43 -9.82
N GLY A 935 -11.84 -12.38 -9.52
CA GLY A 935 -11.99 -13.31 -8.41
C GLY A 935 -12.88 -14.53 -8.66
N ARG A 936 -12.82 -15.43 -7.67
CA ARG A 936 -13.62 -16.66 -7.53
C ARG A 936 -14.52 -16.46 -6.32
N TRP A 937 -15.83 -16.58 -6.49
CA TRP A 937 -16.79 -16.15 -5.47
C TRP A 937 -17.75 -17.24 -5.00
N PHE A 938 -17.67 -18.45 -5.57
CA PHE A 938 -18.42 -19.59 -5.06
C PHE A 938 -17.74 -20.18 -3.82
N HIS A 939 -18.55 -20.62 -2.86
CA HIS A 939 -18.06 -21.32 -1.67
C HIS A 939 -17.25 -22.57 -2.08
N PRO A 940 -16.19 -22.95 -1.35
CA PRO A 940 -15.35 -24.09 -1.73
C PRO A 940 -16.11 -25.42 -1.91
N ALA A 941 -17.16 -25.64 -1.12
CA ALA A 941 -17.89 -26.91 -1.06
C ALA A 941 -19.43 -26.80 -1.16
N GLN A 942 -20.01 -25.60 -1.04
CA GLN A 942 -21.48 -25.42 -0.97
C GLN A 942 -21.96 -24.74 -2.25
N ASP A 943 -23.15 -25.09 -2.75
CA ASP A 943 -23.69 -24.59 -4.03
C ASP A 943 -24.28 -23.18 -3.92
N ARG A 944 -23.45 -22.23 -3.48
CA ARG A 944 -23.84 -20.83 -3.26
C ARG A 944 -22.67 -19.88 -3.46
N LEU A 945 -23.00 -18.59 -3.48
CA LEU A 945 -22.00 -17.54 -3.33
C LEU A 945 -21.47 -17.53 -1.89
N ILE A 946 -20.29 -16.95 -1.70
CA ILE A 946 -19.84 -16.59 -0.34
C ILE A 946 -20.84 -15.65 0.33
N SER A 947 -21.07 -15.82 1.62
CA SER A 947 -21.93 -14.98 2.45
C SER A 947 -21.29 -13.64 2.80
N VAL A 948 -22.08 -12.70 3.33
CA VAL A 948 -21.57 -11.41 3.85
C VAL A 948 -20.59 -11.62 5.01
N ARG A 949 -20.87 -12.53 5.96
CA ARG A 949 -19.95 -12.82 7.07
C ARG A 949 -18.64 -13.46 6.63
N GLU A 950 -18.69 -14.42 5.71
CA GLU A 950 -17.47 -15.01 5.12
C GLU A 950 -16.61 -13.93 4.47
N TYR A 951 -17.27 -12.96 3.83
CA TYR A 951 -16.62 -11.84 3.18
C TYR A 951 -16.01 -10.83 4.16
N ALA A 952 -16.71 -10.54 5.26
CA ALA A 952 -16.21 -9.69 6.34
C ALA A 952 -14.97 -10.32 7.01
N ARG A 953 -15.01 -11.63 7.26
CA ARG A 953 -13.85 -12.37 7.79
C ARG A 953 -12.67 -12.38 6.83
N ALA A 954 -12.88 -12.44 5.51
CA ALA A 954 -11.79 -12.34 4.53
C ALA A 954 -11.03 -11.00 4.63
N GLN A 955 -11.71 -9.92 5.05
CA GLN A 955 -11.12 -8.61 5.35
C GLN A 955 -10.61 -8.47 6.80
N GLY A 956 -10.78 -9.49 7.65
CA GLY A 956 -10.31 -9.43 9.05
C GLY A 956 -11.22 -8.67 10.01
N PHE A 957 -12.49 -8.42 9.65
CA PHE A 957 -13.46 -7.87 10.59
C PHE A 957 -13.77 -8.89 11.71
N PRO A 958 -13.93 -8.43 12.96
CA PRO A 958 -14.43 -9.30 14.03
C PRO A 958 -15.89 -9.69 13.75
N ASP A 959 -16.30 -10.84 14.27
CA ASP A 959 -17.67 -11.33 14.11
C ASP A 959 -18.69 -10.46 14.86
N SER A 960 -18.25 -9.71 15.87
CA SER A 960 -19.04 -8.70 16.58
C SER A 960 -19.33 -7.44 15.77
N TYR A 961 -18.61 -7.21 14.67
CA TYR A 961 -18.82 -6.02 13.83
C TYR A 961 -20.18 -6.08 13.14
N LYS A 962 -20.92 -4.98 13.25
CA LYS A 962 -22.31 -4.87 12.76
C LYS A 962 -22.36 -4.13 11.42
N PHE A 963 -23.17 -4.65 10.49
CA PHE A 963 -23.44 -4.00 9.20
C PHE A 963 -24.94 -3.72 9.02
N ALA A 964 -25.27 -2.52 8.56
CA ALA A 964 -26.62 -2.04 8.29
C ALA A 964 -26.98 -2.11 6.79
N GLY A 965 -28.28 -2.00 6.50
CA GLY A 965 -28.83 -2.01 5.14
C GLY A 965 -29.01 -3.39 4.50
N THR A 966 -29.24 -3.40 3.19
CA THR A 966 -29.51 -4.63 2.42
C THR A 966 -28.25 -5.49 2.24
N ILE A 967 -28.41 -6.77 1.86
CA ILE A 967 -27.28 -7.68 1.53
C ILE A 967 -26.29 -7.03 0.54
N ARG A 968 -26.80 -6.28 -0.45
CA ARG A 968 -25.95 -5.57 -1.43
C ARG A 968 -25.13 -4.48 -0.76
N ASN A 969 -25.74 -3.70 0.12
CA ASN A 969 -25.07 -2.62 0.85
C ASN A 969 -23.97 -3.19 1.75
N LYS A 970 -24.24 -4.31 2.44
CA LYS A 970 -23.25 -4.99 3.29
C LYS A 970 -22.03 -5.48 2.48
N TYR A 971 -22.21 -6.10 1.32
CA TYR A 971 -21.08 -6.44 0.44
C TYR A 971 -20.30 -5.20 -0.04
N GLN A 972 -21.00 -4.11 -0.34
CA GLN A 972 -20.37 -2.86 -0.77
C GLN A 972 -19.52 -2.26 0.35
N GLN A 973 -20.05 -2.18 1.57
CA GLN A 973 -19.36 -1.72 2.76
C GLN A 973 -18.07 -2.53 3.02
N VAL A 974 -18.17 -3.85 3.10
CA VAL A 974 -17.02 -4.75 3.31
C VAL A 974 -16.01 -4.66 2.15
N GLY A 975 -16.49 -4.52 0.91
CA GLY A 975 -15.65 -4.40 -0.27
C GLY A 975 -14.88 -3.07 -0.34
N ASN A 976 -15.48 -1.98 0.15
CA ASN A 976 -14.87 -0.65 0.22
C ASN A 976 -13.87 -0.53 1.38
N ALA A 977 -14.16 -1.16 2.53
CA ALA A 977 -13.36 -1.04 3.73
C ALA A 977 -11.87 -1.37 3.56
N VAL A 978 -11.05 -0.67 4.36
CA VAL A 978 -9.68 -1.08 4.66
C VAL A 978 -9.75 -2.26 5.65
N PRO A 979 -8.99 -3.36 5.43
CA PRO A 979 -8.96 -4.46 6.36
C PRO A 979 -8.43 -4.01 7.74
N PRO A 980 -9.19 -4.20 8.84
CA PRO A 980 -8.79 -3.75 10.17
C PRO A 980 -7.41 -4.22 10.66
N PRO A 981 -6.93 -5.45 10.35
CA PRO A 981 -5.58 -5.88 10.75
C PRO A 981 -4.45 -5.02 10.14
N LEU A 982 -4.63 -4.56 8.89
CA LEU A 982 -3.69 -3.68 8.21
C LEU A 982 -3.72 -2.27 8.82
N ALA A 983 -4.92 -1.75 9.09
CA ALA A 983 -5.10 -0.46 9.75
C ALA A 983 -4.51 -0.46 11.18
N PHE A 984 -4.66 -1.56 11.92
CA PHE A 984 -4.01 -1.74 13.22
C PHE A 984 -2.47 -1.74 13.12
N ALA A 985 -1.90 -2.42 12.12
CA ALA A 985 -0.45 -2.43 11.92
C ALA A 985 0.10 -1.03 11.64
N LEU A 986 -0.65 -0.22 10.87
CA LEU A 986 -0.35 1.20 10.64
C LEU A 986 -0.48 2.04 11.92
N GLY A 987 -1.54 1.82 12.71
CA GLY A 987 -1.75 2.52 13.98
C GLY A 987 -0.65 2.28 15.01
N ARG A 988 -0.08 1.06 15.04
CA ARG A 988 1.10 0.74 15.88
C ARG A 988 2.31 1.59 15.50
N MET A 989 2.60 1.75 14.20
CA MET A 989 3.72 2.58 13.74
C MET A 989 3.50 4.05 14.07
N LEU A 990 2.26 4.53 13.98
CA LEU A 990 1.91 5.87 14.44
C LEU A 990 2.12 6.03 15.95
N ARG A 991 1.74 5.04 16.76
CA ARG A 991 1.96 5.05 18.21
C ARG A 991 3.44 5.09 18.58
N GLU A 992 4.27 4.34 17.86
CA GLU A 992 5.73 4.37 18.03
C GLU A 992 6.32 5.73 17.64
N ALA A 993 5.82 6.36 16.58
CA ALA A 993 6.25 7.69 16.17
C ALA A 993 5.90 8.77 17.21
N ILE A 994 4.71 8.69 17.81
CA ILE A 994 4.30 9.59 18.91
C ILE A 994 5.18 9.36 20.15
N GLY A 995 5.39 8.09 20.53
CA GLY A 995 6.22 7.76 21.70
C GLY A 995 7.71 8.05 21.53
N ALA A 996 8.18 8.27 20.30
CA ALA A 996 9.55 8.68 20.00
C ALA A 996 9.79 10.19 20.20
N ASN A 997 8.72 11.00 20.29
CA ASN A 997 8.79 12.40 20.70
C ASN A 997 8.57 12.48 22.22
N PRO A 998 9.64 12.66 23.03
CA PRO A 998 9.55 12.68 24.49
C PRO A 998 8.79 13.89 25.06
#